data_AF-A7APT5-F1
#
_entry.id   AF-A7APT5-F1
#
_cell.length_a   1.000
_cell.length_b   1.000
_cell.length_c   1.000
_cell.angle_alpha   90.00
_cell.angle_beta   90.00
_cell.angle_gamma   90.00
#
_symmetry.space_group_name_H-M   'P 1'
#
loop_
_entity.id
_entity.type
_entity.pdbx_description
1 polymer ?
#
loop_
_entity_poly.entity_id
_entity_poly.type
_entity_poly.pdbx_seq_one_letter_code
_entity_poly.pdbx_strand_id
1 'polypeptide(L)'
;MAVILSLMSYPLFFAVCALFAVANGDGISHTFSDRASNCMGYLARTSNQPERRYSEENTSFRQRNVRRNIYEVDAPASREDAVDYFTHVLSATSNPAFSPAEIPQGQFMTLTKQVSTLGPSTCTADSLRSIMEAGTDIYRLNFSHGTRLFKLRLTRMIRQLELVRSSGEGSDSFMVSPKGILGDIQGPKLRIGRFMPNVDAVGKGIESSAAEFVELKKGDKFTFDTHDVKGSQTRVRFNFPDILRDLNVGNTIAMDDGNLNLEVISVDRDAPSVTAVVLNDGVLSSRKGFAVPNVAITVDLFSEKDVKDTIFSYALGLDFLGVSFVQRMTDILYLKNIILDFAGSSYMQPLLDRIDAIDMNSINTEDEDPEIEAILQEYYIERFLPAKQHLMTALPHLENVGIAIIPKIEKQPALDDINGILEVSDGMMIARGDLGVETEITNLPVIQKRLIQLCRLVYHKPVIVATQMLESMKSNPKPSRAEATDCANAVYDGADAVMLSAESATGAYPAHSVRTQRLLLYNAENDPYFNAEQLLRESLLNEDIMSKLSSIRPREVAKIMSLVELDMLATREWNNRHALLRDAANDVSMVIASEDVDALIVHVDDKPELIQWIATKRHTLPIVMLTSRIELARRMLLTWSVKPHMLPDGSDAATYAEEIAPLYVGKDSKVMYIECEDNKVLSSVVIDLKKGN
;
A
#
# COMPACT_ATOMS: atom_id res chain seq x y z
N MET A 1 -35.70 70.71 -20.78
CA MET A 1 -36.77 71.11 -21.71
C MET A 1 -37.64 69.88 -21.97
N ALA A 2 -38.95 70.07 -22.04
CA ALA A 2 -40.01 69.15 -21.65
C ALA A 2 -40.27 67.94 -22.59
N VAL A 3 -40.59 66.77 -21.98
CA VAL A 3 -41.87 66.01 -22.10
C VAL A 3 -42.14 65.04 -23.30
N ILE A 4 -42.45 63.77 -22.92
CA ILE A 4 -43.40 62.76 -23.51
C ILE A 4 -42.92 61.90 -24.72
N LEU A 5 -43.15 60.57 -24.87
CA LEU A 5 -43.98 59.46 -24.30
C LEU A 5 -43.22 58.12 -24.63
N SER A 6 -43.02 57.16 -23.71
CA SER A 6 -43.84 55.95 -23.39
C SER A 6 -43.89 54.88 -24.52
N LEU A 7 -43.78 53.56 -24.33
CA LEU A 7 -44.15 52.64 -23.24
C LEU A 7 -43.25 51.37 -23.19
N MET A 8 -42.83 51.02 -21.97
CA MET A 8 -42.85 49.71 -21.28
C MET A 8 -42.17 48.45 -21.87
N SER A 9 -41.47 47.58 -21.13
CA SER A 9 -40.59 47.63 -19.93
C SER A 9 -40.19 46.17 -19.58
N TYR A 10 -38.89 45.88 -19.60
CA TYR A 10 -38.15 44.78 -18.92
C TYR A 10 -37.98 45.12 -17.40
N PRO A 11 -37.09 44.51 -16.55
CA PRO A 11 -36.25 43.27 -16.57
C PRO A 11 -36.36 42.46 -15.23
N LEU A 12 -35.78 41.26 -14.98
CA LEU A 12 -34.38 40.76 -14.90
C LEU A 12 -33.49 41.30 -13.72
N PHE A 13 -33.08 40.38 -12.82
CA PHE A 13 -31.75 40.21 -12.18
C PHE A 13 -31.17 41.12 -11.05
N PHE A 14 -30.30 40.48 -10.22
CA PHE A 14 -29.19 40.95 -9.33
C PHE A 14 -29.32 41.00 -7.77
N ALA A 15 -28.64 40.04 -7.11
CA ALA A 15 -27.44 40.16 -6.22
C ALA A 15 -27.44 40.75 -4.77
N VAL A 16 -26.85 39.92 -3.86
CA VAL A 16 -25.67 40.14 -2.98
C VAL A 16 -25.76 40.96 -1.66
N CYS A 17 -25.20 40.34 -0.61
CA CYS A 17 -24.54 40.85 0.61
C CYS A 17 -25.33 41.33 1.87
N ALA A 18 -25.15 40.52 2.93
CA ALA A 18 -24.46 40.86 4.20
C ALA A 18 -25.15 41.66 5.34
N LEU A 19 -25.01 41.06 6.53
CA LEU A 19 -24.60 41.65 7.82
C LEU A 19 -25.63 42.28 8.78
N PHE A 20 -25.43 41.87 10.03
CA PHE A 20 -25.72 42.47 11.34
C PHE A 20 -26.89 41.96 12.19
N ALA A 21 -26.47 41.64 13.41
CA ALA A 21 -27.18 41.09 14.54
C ALA A 21 -27.70 42.19 15.49
N VAL A 22 -28.38 41.73 16.55
CA VAL A 22 -28.48 42.29 17.92
C VAL A 22 -29.84 42.85 18.35
N ALA A 23 -30.23 42.41 19.55
CA ALA A 23 -31.08 43.01 20.58
C ALA A 23 -32.57 42.58 20.71
N ASN A 24 -32.77 41.68 21.68
CA ASN A 24 -33.56 41.84 22.92
C ASN A 24 -34.99 42.41 22.86
N GLY A 25 -35.90 41.68 23.51
CA GLY A 25 -36.73 42.25 24.58
C GLY A 25 -38.24 42.23 24.37
N ASP A 26 -38.87 41.22 24.96
CA ASP A 26 -40.14 41.22 25.73
C ASP A 26 -41.33 42.13 25.34
N GLY A 27 -42.51 41.51 25.21
CA GLY A 27 -43.77 42.23 25.46
C GLY A 27 -45.04 41.70 24.77
N ILE A 28 -45.53 40.55 25.23
CA ILE A 28 -46.93 40.08 25.41
C ILE A 28 -48.01 41.16 25.03
N SER A 29 -49.07 40.92 24.24
CA SER A 29 -50.16 39.98 24.52
C SER A 29 -51.24 39.88 23.42
N HIS A 30 -51.77 38.66 23.27
CA HIS A 30 -53.14 38.27 22.91
C HIS A 30 -53.71 38.51 21.50
N THR A 31 -53.68 37.46 20.66
CA THR A 31 -54.87 36.61 20.37
C THR A 31 -54.44 35.33 19.60
N PHE A 32 -54.51 34.18 20.27
CA PHE A 32 -54.49 32.81 19.70
C PHE A 32 -55.87 32.55 19.03
N SER A 33 -56.09 31.70 18.04
CA SER A 33 -55.45 30.40 17.74
C SER A 33 -55.55 29.99 16.26
N ASP A 34 -54.70 29.01 15.93
CA ASP A 34 -54.84 27.97 14.90
C ASP A 34 -54.24 28.16 13.50
N ARG A 35 -52.89 28.26 13.47
CA ARG A 35 -52.05 27.57 12.47
C ARG A 35 -50.73 27.07 13.06
N ALA A 36 -50.69 25.81 13.47
CA ALA A 36 -49.48 24.98 13.62
C ALA A 36 -49.92 23.54 13.27
N SER A 37 -49.23 22.73 12.47
CA SER A 37 -47.85 22.28 12.68
C SER A 37 -47.47 21.29 11.57
N ASN A 38 -46.20 21.32 11.14
CA ASN A 38 -45.30 20.16 10.87
C ASN A 38 -44.20 20.48 9.85
N CYS A 39 -43.37 21.49 10.15
CA CYS A 39 -41.95 21.45 9.82
C CYS A 39 -41.25 20.79 11.01
N MET A 40 -40.81 19.54 10.89
CA MET A 40 -39.90 18.94 11.87
C MET A 40 -38.49 19.47 11.59
N GLY A 41 -38.08 20.45 12.39
CA GLY A 41 -36.72 20.96 12.41
C GLY A 41 -35.73 19.93 12.96
N TYR A 42 -34.50 19.98 12.44
CA TYR A 42 -33.35 19.29 13.00
C TYR A 42 -33.07 19.81 14.42
N LEU A 43 -33.32 18.97 15.43
CA LEU A 43 -32.79 19.15 16.78
C LEU A 43 -31.35 18.62 16.82
N ALA A 44 -30.41 19.44 17.29
CA ALA A 44 -29.06 18.98 17.60
C ALA A 44 -29.10 17.95 18.73
N ARG A 45 -28.44 16.80 18.54
CA ARG A 45 -28.32 15.75 19.55
C ARG A 45 -27.45 16.24 20.72
N THR A 46 -27.92 16.02 21.94
CA THR A 46 -27.13 16.14 23.18
C THR A 46 -26.52 14.79 23.57
N SER A 47 -25.39 14.84 24.27
CA SER A 47 -24.45 13.72 24.48
C SER A 47 -24.85 12.62 25.47
N ASN A 48 -26.08 12.62 26.03
CA ASN A 48 -26.43 11.80 27.20
C ASN A 48 -27.68 10.90 27.04
N GLN A 49 -27.98 10.37 25.85
CA GLN A 49 -29.02 9.33 25.72
C GLN A 49 -28.41 7.91 25.64
N PRO A 50 -28.88 6.93 26.43
CA PRO A 50 -28.34 5.58 26.44
C PRO A 50 -28.79 4.79 25.20
N GLU A 51 -27.84 4.12 24.55
CA GLU A 51 -28.08 3.18 23.45
C GLU A 51 -28.83 1.94 23.98
N ARG A 52 -30.13 1.82 23.66
CA ARG A 52 -30.88 0.55 23.82
C ARG A 52 -31.37 0.07 22.45
N ARG A 53 -30.81 -1.09 22.05
CA ARG A 53 -31.32 -2.13 21.13
C ARG A 53 -32.31 -1.68 20.04
N TYR A 54 -31.80 -1.48 18.82
CA TYR A 54 -32.59 -1.33 17.59
C TYR A 54 -32.29 -2.48 16.62
N SER A 55 -32.77 -3.69 16.88
CA SER A 55 -32.65 -4.78 15.89
C SER A 55 -33.89 -5.66 15.69
N GLU A 56 -34.94 -5.60 16.52
CA GLU A 56 -36.01 -6.61 16.41
C GLU A 56 -37.47 -6.10 16.34
N GLU A 57 -37.76 -4.80 16.49
CA GLU A 57 -39.17 -4.34 16.56
C GLU A 57 -39.72 -3.58 15.32
N ASN A 58 -38.94 -3.36 14.27
CA ASN A 58 -39.29 -2.36 13.25
C ASN A 58 -40.11 -2.82 12.04
N THR A 59 -40.53 -4.09 11.94
CA THR A 59 -41.40 -4.53 10.84
C THR A 59 -42.88 -4.22 11.07
N SER A 60 -43.35 -4.04 12.31
CA SER A 60 -44.79 -3.80 12.60
C SER A 60 -45.17 -2.34 12.91
N PHE A 61 -44.21 -1.48 13.27
CA PHE A 61 -44.51 -0.11 13.70
C PHE A 61 -44.74 0.86 12.52
N ARG A 62 -43.98 0.71 11.42
CA ARG A 62 -44.16 1.55 10.20
C ARG A 62 -45.51 1.33 9.52
N GLN A 63 -46.04 0.09 9.53
CA GLN A 63 -47.34 -0.21 8.92
C GLN A 63 -48.53 0.29 9.75
N ARG A 64 -48.41 0.41 11.08
CA ARG A 64 -49.50 0.85 11.95
C ARG A 64 -49.71 2.37 11.96
N ASN A 65 -48.65 3.17 11.85
CA ASN A 65 -48.77 4.64 11.93
C ASN A 65 -49.18 5.31 10.61
N VAL A 66 -48.82 4.76 9.45
CA VAL A 66 -49.31 5.27 8.16
C VAL A 66 -50.83 5.06 8.03
N ARG A 67 -51.35 4.01 8.66
CA ARG A 67 -52.80 3.72 8.68
C ARG A 67 -53.62 4.52 9.68
N ARG A 68 -53.03 5.38 10.52
CA ARG A 68 -53.80 6.09 11.57
C ARG A 68 -53.81 7.60 11.41
N ASN A 69 -52.78 8.19 10.78
CA ASN A 69 -52.61 9.63 10.71
C ASN A 69 -52.99 10.27 9.36
N ILE A 70 -53.51 9.49 8.40
CA ILE A 70 -53.95 9.99 7.08
C ILE A 70 -55.49 10.24 7.05
N TYR A 71 -56.24 9.83 8.08
CA TYR A 71 -57.68 9.57 7.93
C TYR A 71 -58.66 10.61 8.47
N GLU A 72 -58.25 11.85 8.76
CA GLU A 72 -59.19 12.87 9.28
C GLU A 72 -59.02 14.29 8.69
N VAL A 73 -58.44 14.45 7.50
CA VAL A 73 -58.39 15.76 6.82
C VAL A 73 -58.67 15.59 5.33
N ASP A 74 -59.45 16.50 4.74
CA ASP A 74 -59.66 16.63 3.29
C ASP A 74 -58.30 16.81 2.59
N ALA A 75 -57.68 15.68 2.23
CA ALA A 75 -56.44 15.65 1.49
C ALA A 75 -56.73 15.96 0.01
N PRO A 76 -55.90 16.77 -0.68
CA PRO A 76 -56.11 17.14 -2.07
C PRO A 76 -55.96 15.98 -3.08
N ALA A 77 -55.55 14.78 -2.62
CA ALA A 77 -55.41 13.59 -3.44
C ALA A 77 -56.36 12.49 -2.93
N SER A 78 -56.90 11.68 -3.84
CA SER A 78 -57.82 10.61 -3.45
C SER A 78 -57.10 9.55 -2.60
N ARG A 79 -57.89 8.78 -1.84
CA ARG A 79 -57.38 7.66 -1.03
C ARG A 79 -56.55 6.68 -1.86
N GLU A 80 -56.94 6.47 -3.11
CA GLU A 80 -56.26 5.58 -4.06
C GLU A 80 -54.91 6.17 -4.48
N ASP A 81 -54.86 7.46 -4.80
CA ASP A 81 -53.60 8.14 -5.18
C ASP A 81 -52.57 8.16 -4.05
N ALA A 82 -53.02 8.38 -2.80
CA ALA A 82 -52.14 8.37 -1.64
C ALA A 82 -51.61 6.95 -1.37
N VAL A 83 -52.48 5.94 -1.47
CA VAL A 83 -52.08 4.54 -1.33
C VAL A 83 -51.13 4.15 -2.45
N ASP A 84 -51.36 4.54 -3.69
CA ASP A 84 -50.47 4.24 -4.81
C ASP A 84 -49.12 4.95 -4.68
N TYR A 85 -49.09 6.23 -4.30
CA TYR A 85 -47.85 6.96 -4.07
C TYR A 85 -47.03 6.35 -2.93
N PHE A 86 -47.64 6.08 -1.77
CA PHE A 86 -46.92 5.47 -0.66
C PHE A 86 -46.55 4.02 -0.95
N THR A 87 -47.39 3.28 -1.67
CA THR A 87 -47.02 1.95 -2.19
C THR A 87 -45.81 2.07 -3.10
N HIS A 88 -45.77 3.01 -4.05
CA HIS A 88 -44.61 3.25 -4.93
C HIS A 88 -43.35 3.67 -4.16
N VAL A 89 -43.46 4.53 -3.14
CA VAL A 89 -42.34 4.97 -2.32
C VAL A 89 -41.84 3.85 -1.41
N LEU A 90 -42.73 2.99 -0.91
CA LEU A 90 -42.40 1.84 -0.07
C LEU A 90 -41.98 0.60 -0.89
N SER A 91 -42.42 0.51 -2.14
CA SER A 91 -42.04 -0.50 -3.13
C SER A 91 -40.93 -0.03 -4.06
N ALA A 92 -40.44 1.21 -3.89
CA ALA A 92 -39.20 1.66 -4.49
C ALA A 92 -38.14 0.70 -3.98
N THR A 93 -37.76 -0.25 -4.83
CA THR A 93 -36.69 -1.19 -4.55
C THR A 93 -35.50 -0.37 -4.09
N SER A 94 -35.00 -0.66 -2.88
CA SER A 94 -33.70 -0.16 -2.45
C SER A 94 -32.74 -0.43 -3.60
N ASN A 95 -32.17 0.63 -4.17
CA ASN A 95 -31.21 0.47 -5.25
C ASN A 95 -30.18 -0.55 -4.76
N PRO A 96 -30.06 -1.72 -5.41
CA PRO A 96 -29.21 -2.80 -4.91
C PRO A 96 -27.77 -2.36 -4.72
N ALA A 97 -27.32 -1.33 -5.44
CA ALA A 97 -26.00 -0.69 -5.27
C ALA A 97 -25.78 -0.03 -3.89
N PHE A 98 -26.84 0.28 -3.15
CA PHE A 98 -26.78 0.87 -1.80
C PHE A 98 -27.40 -0.03 -0.73
N SER A 99 -27.66 -1.31 -1.06
CA SER A 99 -28.03 -2.29 -0.05
C SER A 99 -26.94 -2.36 1.03
N PRO A 100 -27.29 -2.50 2.32
CA PRO A 100 -26.29 -2.70 3.36
C PRO A 100 -25.41 -3.90 3.01
N ALA A 101 -24.11 -3.70 2.92
CA ALA A 101 -23.17 -4.79 2.73
C ALA A 101 -23.17 -5.68 3.97
N GLU A 102 -23.44 -6.97 3.81
CA GLU A 102 -23.26 -7.93 4.89
C GLU A 102 -21.77 -8.10 5.18
N ILE A 103 -21.38 -7.97 6.45
CA ILE A 103 -19.99 -8.20 6.85
C ILE A 103 -19.77 -9.71 6.84
N PRO A 104 -18.91 -10.25 5.95
CA PRO A 104 -18.64 -11.68 5.92
C PRO A 104 -18.08 -12.16 7.27
N GLN A 105 -18.77 -13.13 7.86
CA GLN A 105 -18.35 -13.83 9.07
C GLN A 105 -17.32 -14.91 8.69
N GLY A 106 -16.29 -15.12 9.51
CA GLY A 106 -15.28 -16.15 9.25
C GLY A 106 -14.25 -15.79 8.17
N GLN A 107 -13.58 -16.78 7.59
CA GLN A 107 -12.57 -16.54 6.55
C GLN A 107 -13.24 -16.22 5.21
N PHE A 108 -12.71 -15.22 4.52
CA PHE A 108 -13.15 -14.85 3.17
C PHE A 108 -11.94 -14.53 2.31
N MET A 109 -12.09 -14.71 1.00
CA MET A 109 -11.03 -14.50 0.03
C MET A 109 -11.01 -13.06 -0.45
N THR A 110 -9.83 -12.49 -0.62
CA THR A 110 -9.60 -11.26 -1.38
C THR A 110 -8.61 -11.53 -2.49
N LEU A 111 -8.68 -10.76 -3.56
CA LEU A 111 -7.77 -10.85 -4.70
C LEU A 111 -6.51 -10.04 -4.42
N THR A 112 -6.67 -8.82 -3.91
CA THR A 112 -5.61 -7.93 -3.43
C THR A 112 -4.94 -8.54 -2.21
N LYS A 113 -3.60 -8.43 -2.18
CA LYS A 113 -2.75 -8.99 -1.15
C LYS A 113 -2.58 -8.05 0.02
N GLN A 114 -2.23 -8.66 1.15
CA GLN A 114 -2.00 -7.93 2.38
C GLN A 114 -0.61 -8.19 2.93
N VAL A 115 0.14 -7.10 3.12
CA VAL A 115 1.46 -7.11 3.75
C VAL A 115 1.35 -6.57 5.17
N SER A 116 1.86 -7.30 6.16
CA SER A 116 1.86 -6.89 7.57
C SER A 116 3.28 -6.77 8.11
N THR A 117 3.64 -5.61 8.65
CA THR A 117 4.94 -5.43 9.29
C THR A 117 4.97 -6.08 10.67
N LEU A 118 6.02 -6.85 10.94
CA LEU A 118 6.24 -7.50 12.22
C LEU A 118 7.04 -6.63 13.18
N GLY A 119 6.69 -6.72 14.46
CA GLY A 119 7.35 -5.97 15.53
C GLY A 119 6.96 -6.50 16.92
N PRO A 120 7.19 -5.70 17.98
CA PRO A 120 6.89 -6.10 19.37
C PRO A 120 5.46 -6.59 19.61
N SER A 121 4.45 -6.05 18.90
CA SER A 121 3.06 -6.49 19.03
C SER A 121 2.76 -7.82 18.31
N THR A 122 3.70 -8.29 17.48
CA THR A 122 3.54 -9.44 16.57
C THR A 122 4.80 -10.32 16.54
N CYS A 123 5.40 -10.57 17.72
CA CYS A 123 6.63 -11.34 17.86
C CYS A 123 6.50 -12.68 18.61
N THR A 124 5.27 -13.15 18.84
CA THR A 124 4.98 -14.44 19.50
C THR A 124 4.25 -15.37 18.54
N ALA A 125 4.28 -16.69 18.79
CA ALA A 125 3.65 -17.66 17.89
C ALA A 125 2.14 -17.42 17.78
N ASP A 126 1.48 -17.11 18.90
CA ASP A 126 0.04 -16.84 18.91
C ASP A 126 -0.31 -15.51 18.24
N SER A 127 0.50 -14.46 18.42
CA SER A 127 0.27 -13.18 17.73
C SER A 127 0.49 -13.31 16.22
N LEU A 128 1.53 -14.03 15.78
CA LEU A 128 1.77 -14.35 14.37
C LEU A 128 0.63 -15.18 13.77
N ARG A 129 0.15 -16.20 14.49
CA ARG A 129 -1.01 -16.99 14.07
C ARG A 129 -2.26 -16.12 13.95
N SER A 130 -2.50 -15.21 14.89
CA SER A 130 -3.68 -14.34 14.86
C SER A 130 -3.71 -13.40 13.64
N ILE A 131 -2.56 -12.83 13.24
CA ILE A 131 -2.49 -12.00 12.04
C ILE A 131 -2.48 -12.84 10.74
N MET A 132 -2.02 -14.10 10.81
CA MET A 132 -2.12 -15.06 9.71
C MET A 132 -3.58 -15.39 9.41
N GLU A 133 -4.34 -15.78 10.44
CA GLU A 133 -5.77 -16.11 10.35
C GLU A 133 -6.62 -14.90 9.98
N ALA A 134 -6.20 -13.69 10.38
CA ALA A 134 -6.86 -12.45 10.00
C ALA A 134 -6.73 -12.12 8.49
N GLY A 135 -5.75 -12.71 7.79
CA GLY A 135 -5.60 -12.59 6.33
C GLY A 135 -4.25 -12.07 5.84
N THR A 136 -3.19 -12.07 6.64
CA THR A 136 -1.85 -11.67 6.16
C THR A 136 -1.33 -12.65 5.11
N ASP A 137 -0.93 -12.13 3.95
CA ASP A 137 -0.32 -12.91 2.86
C ASP A 137 1.22 -12.84 2.94
N ILE A 138 1.77 -11.66 3.26
CA ILE A 138 3.22 -11.40 3.32
C ILE A 138 3.59 -10.72 4.64
N TYR A 139 4.68 -11.18 5.27
CA TYR A 139 5.24 -10.61 6.48
C TYR A 139 6.43 -9.72 6.17
N ARG A 140 6.36 -8.45 6.56
CA ARG A 140 7.48 -7.51 6.41
C ARG A 140 8.36 -7.50 7.67
N LEU A 141 9.65 -7.73 7.48
CA LEU A 141 10.70 -7.60 8.48
C LEU A 141 11.46 -6.28 8.24
N ASN A 142 11.21 -5.27 9.05
CA ASN A 142 11.92 -3.99 8.95
C ASN A 142 13.30 -4.08 9.63
N PHE A 143 14.38 -4.02 8.85
CA PHE A 143 15.77 -4.08 9.34
C PHE A 143 16.27 -2.74 9.92
N SER A 144 15.48 -1.67 9.88
CA SER A 144 15.79 -0.45 10.63
C SER A 144 15.73 -0.63 12.16
N HIS A 145 15.09 -1.71 12.63
CA HIS A 145 14.83 -1.97 14.04
C HIS A 145 15.00 -3.46 14.37
N GLY A 146 15.49 -3.74 15.57
CA GLY A 146 15.74 -5.11 16.03
C GLY A 146 17.01 -5.71 15.40
N THR A 147 17.52 -6.75 16.04
CA THR A 147 18.73 -7.46 15.63
C THR A 147 18.46 -8.49 14.55
N ARG A 148 19.51 -8.98 13.89
CA ARG A 148 19.40 -10.06 12.91
C ARG A 148 18.92 -11.36 13.55
N LEU A 149 19.33 -11.63 14.79
CA LEU A 149 18.82 -12.78 15.57
C LEU A 149 17.30 -12.70 15.80
N PHE A 150 16.78 -11.52 16.13
CA PHE A 150 15.34 -11.33 16.24
C PHE A 150 14.63 -11.60 14.90
N LYS A 151 15.20 -11.20 13.76
CA LYS A 151 14.64 -11.49 12.43
C LYS A 151 14.68 -12.98 12.09
N LEU A 152 15.76 -13.67 12.41
CA LEU A 152 15.88 -15.12 12.23
C LEU A 152 14.82 -15.87 13.04
N ARG A 153 14.59 -15.46 14.31
CA ARG A 153 13.52 -16.03 15.14
C ARG A 153 12.15 -15.89 14.48
N LEU A 154 11.78 -14.69 14.04
CA LEU A 154 10.50 -14.45 13.37
C LEU A 154 10.37 -15.29 12.09
N THR A 155 11.42 -15.35 11.28
CA THR A 155 11.47 -16.13 10.04
C THR A 155 11.18 -17.60 10.32
N ARG A 156 11.89 -18.20 11.29
CA ARG A 156 11.66 -19.60 11.68
C ARG A 156 10.24 -19.85 12.20
N MET A 157 9.70 -18.94 13.00
CA MET A 157 8.32 -19.06 13.50
C MET A 157 7.29 -19.01 12.36
N ILE A 158 7.48 -18.13 11.37
CA ILE A 158 6.62 -18.07 10.19
C ILE A 158 6.71 -19.39 9.41
N ARG A 159 7.92 -19.90 9.14
CA ARG A 159 8.12 -21.17 8.43
C ARG A 159 7.49 -22.36 9.16
N GLN A 160 7.52 -22.37 10.49
CA GLN A 160 6.80 -23.38 11.28
C GLN A 160 5.28 -23.25 11.16
N LEU A 161 4.74 -22.02 11.15
CA LEU A 161 3.31 -21.77 11.01
C LEU A 161 2.78 -22.06 9.59
N GLU A 162 3.63 -22.13 8.57
CA GLU A 162 3.24 -22.61 7.24
C GLU A 162 2.83 -24.09 7.27
N LEU A 163 3.28 -24.88 8.26
CA LEU A 163 2.92 -26.30 8.40
C LEU A 163 1.55 -26.43 9.07
N VAL A 164 0.53 -26.72 8.27
CA VAL A 164 -0.85 -26.94 8.72
C VAL A 164 -1.13 -28.44 8.75
N ARG A 165 -1.79 -28.94 9.80
CA ARG A 165 -2.19 -30.35 9.86
C ARG A 165 -3.31 -30.61 8.86
N SER A 166 -3.18 -31.66 8.04
CA SER A 166 -4.24 -32.08 7.11
C SER A 166 -5.49 -32.48 7.87
N SER A 167 -6.66 -32.03 7.41
CA SER A 167 -7.95 -32.21 8.10
C SER A 167 -8.57 -33.62 7.96
N GLY A 168 -7.77 -34.63 7.60
CA GLY A 168 -8.21 -36.03 7.50
C GLY A 168 -8.00 -36.78 8.80
N GLU A 169 -9.05 -37.40 9.34
CA GLU A 169 -8.95 -38.28 10.52
C GLU A 169 -7.93 -39.40 10.26
N GLY A 170 -6.82 -39.41 11.03
CA GLY A 170 -5.85 -40.51 11.05
C GLY A 170 -4.61 -40.35 10.17
N SER A 171 -4.42 -39.25 9.44
CA SER A 171 -3.13 -38.97 8.77
C SER A 171 -2.29 -37.98 9.59
N ASP A 172 -1.07 -38.37 9.98
CA ASP A 172 -0.04 -37.47 10.51
C ASP A 172 0.57 -36.56 9.40
N SER A 173 -0.18 -36.29 8.33
CA SER A 173 0.29 -35.51 7.19
C SER A 173 0.14 -34.01 7.44
N PHE A 174 1.12 -33.24 6.97
CA PHE A 174 1.10 -31.78 6.99
C PHE A 174 0.95 -31.26 5.56
N MET A 175 0.14 -30.22 5.41
CA MET A 175 0.05 -29.41 4.21
C MET A 175 0.77 -28.09 4.45
N VAL A 176 1.53 -27.63 3.46
CA VAL A 176 2.21 -26.34 3.52
C VAL A 176 1.25 -25.26 3.03
N SER A 177 1.02 -24.24 3.84
CA SER A 177 0.34 -23.00 3.46
C SER A 177 1.40 -21.90 3.33
N PRO A 178 1.91 -21.62 2.12
CA PRO A 178 3.05 -20.74 1.93
C PRO A 178 2.76 -19.32 2.38
N LYS A 179 3.75 -18.65 2.97
CA LYS A 179 3.70 -17.24 3.35
C LYS A 179 4.95 -16.50 2.86
N GLY A 180 4.74 -15.29 2.33
CA GLY A 180 5.84 -14.48 1.82
C GLY A 180 6.52 -13.77 2.98
N ILE A 181 7.83 -13.60 2.91
CA ILE A 181 8.59 -12.76 3.84
C ILE A 181 9.36 -11.71 3.04
N LEU A 182 9.13 -10.44 3.38
CA LEU A 182 9.79 -9.28 2.79
C LEU A 182 10.76 -8.67 3.80
N GLY A 183 12.07 -8.75 3.54
CA GLY A 183 13.08 -8.02 4.30
C GLY A 183 13.19 -6.59 3.79
N ASP A 184 12.96 -5.58 4.63
CA ASP A 184 13.06 -4.17 4.25
C ASP A 184 14.35 -3.57 4.82
N ILE A 185 15.35 -3.35 3.96
CA ILE A 185 16.64 -2.77 4.33
C ILE A 185 16.54 -1.26 4.50
N GLN A 186 17.38 -0.72 5.38
CA GLN A 186 17.18 0.60 5.95
C GLN A 186 17.47 1.75 4.97
N GLY A 187 18.53 1.62 4.18
CA GLY A 187 19.07 2.69 3.34
C GLY A 187 19.62 3.89 4.14
N PRO A 188 20.05 4.96 3.44
CA PRO A 188 20.73 6.09 4.05
C PRO A 188 19.75 6.99 4.80
N LYS A 189 19.59 6.76 6.11
CA LYS A 189 18.77 7.65 6.96
C LYS A 189 19.53 8.91 7.36
N LEU A 190 19.25 9.98 6.63
CA LEU A 190 19.77 11.31 6.93
C LEU A 190 19.09 11.87 8.19
N ARG A 191 19.88 12.09 9.25
CA ARG A 191 19.40 12.59 10.53
C ARG A 191 20.31 13.66 11.08
N ILE A 192 19.71 14.65 11.74
CA ILE A 192 20.45 15.66 12.48
C ILE A 192 21.00 15.11 13.80
N GLY A 193 21.99 15.81 14.36
CA GLY A 193 22.60 15.54 15.64
C GLY A 193 21.67 15.77 16.82
N ARG A 194 22.26 15.81 18.01
CA ARG A 194 21.52 16.06 19.26
C ARG A 194 21.54 17.53 19.63
N PHE A 195 20.48 18.02 20.26
CA PHE A 195 20.42 19.35 20.88
C PHE A 195 20.92 19.33 22.33
N MET A 196 21.25 20.52 22.85
CA MET A 196 21.40 20.72 24.27
C MET A 196 20.06 20.45 24.99
N PRO A 197 20.05 19.73 26.13
CA PRO A 197 18.81 19.48 26.86
C PRO A 197 18.30 20.78 27.50
N ASN A 198 17.00 21.03 27.36
CA ASN A 198 16.33 22.17 27.98
C ASN A 198 16.14 21.92 29.48
N VAL A 199 16.78 22.75 30.30
CA VAL A 199 16.82 22.60 31.77
C VAL A 199 15.47 22.91 32.42
N ASP A 200 14.64 23.73 31.76
CA ASP A 200 13.35 24.24 32.28
C ASP A 200 12.13 23.48 31.74
N ALA A 201 12.32 22.36 31.04
CA ALA A 201 11.22 21.60 30.45
C ALA A 201 10.39 20.88 31.53
N VAL A 202 9.22 21.47 31.86
CA VAL A 202 8.30 20.95 32.88
C VAL A 202 7.94 19.48 32.60
N GLY A 203 8.25 18.60 33.56
CA GLY A 203 7.89 17.18 33.50
C GLY A 203 8.81 16.28 32.67
N LYS A 204 9.96 16.77 32.19
CA LYS A 204 10.93 15.97 31.42
C LYS A 204 12.29 16.00 32.11
N GLY A 205 12.79 14.84 32.56
CA GLY A 205 14.10 14.76 33.19
C GLY A 205 15.23 15.20 32.25
N ILE A 206 16.27 15.82 32.80
CA ILE A 206 17.43 16.37 32.04
C ILE A 206 18.15 15.29 31.21
N GLU A 207 18.10 14.03 31.66
CA GLU A 207 18.67 12.88 30.95
C GLU A 207 17.74 12.26 29.89
N SER A 208 16.49 12.71 29.81
CA SER A 208 15.54 12.21 28.83
C SER A 208 15.76 12.85 27.47
N SER A 209 15.80 12.02 26.42
CA SER A 209 15.80 12.49 25.02
C SER A 209 14.63 13.43 24.70
N ALA A 210 13.54 13.39 25.49
CA ALA A 210 12.41 14.29 25.35
C ALA A 210 12.71 15.76 25.70
N ALA A 211 13.82 16.03 26.43
CA ALA A 211 14.28 17.36 26.78
C ALA A 211 15.21 17.97 25.72
N GLU A 212 15.66 17.21 24.72
CA GLU A 212 16.57 17.68 23.66
C GLU A 212 15.77 18.24 22.46
N PHE A 213 15.39 19.53 22.50
CA PHE A 213 14.65 20.20 21.42
C PHE A 213 14.91 21.70 21.35
N VAL A 214 14.55 22.32 20.23
CA VAL A 214 14.54 23.77 20.03
C VAL A 214 13.21 24.21 19.41
N GLU A 215 12.73 25.40 19.76
CA GLU A 215 11.48 25.97 19.24
C GLU A 215 11.81 27.00 18.17
N LEU A 216 11.60 26.68 16.91
CA LEU A 216 11.94 27.55 15.79
C LEU A 216 10.70 28.33 15.34
N LYS A 217 10.87 29.64 15.13
CA LYS A 217 9.82 30.52 14.62
C LYS A 217 10.10 30.91 13.18
N LYS A 218 9.05 31.18 12.43
CA LYS A 218 9.14 31.71 11.08
C LYS A 218 10.04 32.95 11.04
N GLY A 219 11.04 32.92 10.16
CA GLY A 219 12.03 33.98 9.99
C GLY A 219 13.33 33.78 10.77
N ASP A 220 13.40 32.81 11.69
CA ASP A 220 14.63 32.48 12.38
C ASP A 220 15.69 31.95 11.40
N LYS A 221 16.96 32.28 11.66
CA LYS A 221 18.10 31.73 10.93
C LYS A 221 18.65 30.53 11.67
N PHE A 222 18.81 29.42 10.95
CA PHE A 222 19.26 28.17 11.52
C PHE A 222 20.32 27.51 10.63
N THR A 223 21.41 27.05 11.23
CA THR A 223 22.57 26.51 10.51
C THR A 223 22.74 25.00 10.71
N PHE A 224 22.94 24.29 9.62
CA PHE A 224 23.37 22.89 9.61
C PHE A 224 24.86 22.84 9.31
N ASP A 225 25.66 22.21 10.17
CA ASP A 225 27.13 22.13 10.00
C ASP A 225 27.66 20.74 10.38
N THR A 226 28.94 20.47 10.09
CA THR A 226 29.55 19.18 10.41
C THR A 226 30.20 19.12 11.79
N HIS A 227 30.12 20.17 12.61
CA HIS A 227 30.84 20.26 13.88
C HIS A 227 30.25 19.28 14.91
N ASP A 228 31.12 18.49 15.56
CA ASP A 228 30.71 17.52 16.58
C ASP A 228 30.42 18.18 17.94
N VAL A 229 29.40 19.04 17.94
CA VAL A 229 28.92 19.78 19.11
C VAL A 229 27.40 19.69 19.13
N LYS A 230 26.82 19.54 20.33
CA LYS A 230 25.36 19.56 20.52
C LYS A 230 24.75 20.84 19.93
N GLY A 231 23.63 20.70 19.24
CA GLY A 231 22.89 21.79 18.62
C GLY A 231 22.31 22.76 19.65
N SER A 232 22.06 23.97 19.19
CA SER A 232 21.46 25.07 19.94
C SER A 232 20.30 25.67 19.14
N GLN A 233 19.70 26.76 19.65
CA GLN A 233 18.62 27.50 18.98
C GLN A 233 18.98 27.99 17.57
N THR A 234 20.27 28.07 17.22
CA THR A 234 20.75 28.62 15.94
C THR A 234 21.50 27.62 15.07
N ARG A 235 21.83 26.43 15.59
CA ARG A 235 22.58 25.43 14.82
C ARG A 235 22.32 23.99 15.22
N VAL A 236 22.57 23.06 14.32
CA VAL A 236 22.66 21.63 14.63
C VAL A 236 23.70 20.93 13.76
N ARG A 237 24.32 19.88 14.31
CA ARG A 237 25.20 19.00 13.53
C ARG A 237 24.39 18.24 12.49
N PHE A 238 24.88 18.15 11.27
CA PHE A 238 24.45 17.23 10.24
C PHE A 238 25.69 16.58 9.60
N ASN A 239 25.89 15.27 9.84
CA ASN A 239 27.16 14.59 9.55
C ASN A 239 27.27 14.08 8.10
N PHE A 240 26.83 14.89 7.14
CA PHE A 240 26.87 14.57 5.71
C PHE A 240 27.41 15.78 4.94
N PRO A 241 28.74 15.99 4.93
CA PRO A 241 29.37 17.16 4.32
C PRO A 241 29.03 17.31 2.83
N ASP A 242 28.95 16.20 2.11
CA ASP A 242 28.72 16.22 0.65
C ASP A 242 27.32 16.73 0.32
N ILE A 243 26.31 16.35 1.11
CA ILE A 243 24.95 16.89 0.98
C ILE A 243 24.96 18.40 1.21
N LEU A 244 25.63 18.88 2.27
CA LEU A 244 25.68 20.31 2.58
C LEU A 244 26.37 21.12 1.46
N ARG A 245 27.37 20.54 0.78
CA ARG A 245 28.07 21.18 -0.35
C ARG A 245 27.21 21.27 -1.60
N ASP A 246 26.38 20.26 -1.83
CA ASP A 246 25.54 20.13 -3.03
C ASP A 246 24.26 20.96 -2.96
N LEU A 247 23.88 21.43 -1.77
CA LEU A 247 22.80 22.39 -1.61
C LEU A 247 23.12 23.72 -2.30
N ASN A 248 22.07 24.34 -2.82
CA ASN A 248 22.08 25.64 -3.45
C ASN A 248 21.12 26.58 -2.72
N VAL A 249 21.39 27.89 -2.83
CA VAL A 249 20.48 28.93 -2.33
C VAL A 249 19.11 28.76 -2.98
N GLY A 250 18.06 28.81 -2.17
CA GLY A 250 16.68 28.56 -2.57
C GLY A 250 16.21 27.11 -2.44
N ASN A 251 17.10 26.14 -2.14
CA ASN A 251 16.64 24.79 -1.80
C ASN A 251 15.83 24.79 -0.51
N THR A 252 14.81 23.94 -0.46
CA THR A 252 14.03 23.70 0.75
C THR A 252 14.61 22.52 1.52
N ILE A 253 14.73 22.66 2.84
CA ILE A 253 15.08 21.60 3.78
C ILE A 253 13.81 21.27 4.57
N ALA A 254 13.34 20.03 4.45
CA ALA A 254 12.21 19.51 5.18
C ALA A 254 12.72 18.73 6.40
N MET A 255 12.22 19.08 7.58
CA MET A 255 12.59 18.50 8.87
C MET A 255 11.37 17.89 9.55
N ASP A 256 11.61 16.84 10.33
CA ASP A 256 10.58 16.13 11.10
C ASP A 256 9.38 15.72 10.24
N ASP A 257 9.65 14.94 9.19
CA ASP A 257 8.65 14.44 8.24
C ASP A 257 7.84 15.56 7.57
N GLY A 258 8.51 16.67 7.24
CA GLY A 258 7.93 17.83 6.55
C GLY A 258 7.17 18.80 7.44
N ASN A 259 7.10 18.56 8.76
CA ASN A 259 6.41 19.45 9.69
C ASN A 259 7.12 20.80 9.89
N LEU A 260 8.43 20.86 9.64
CA LEU A 260 9.20 22.10 9.70
C LEU A 260 10.00 22.27 8.40
N ASN A 261 9.75 23.37 7.68
CA ASN A 261 10.45 23.68 6.44
C ASN A 261 11.36 24.88 6.61
N LEU A 262 12.54 24.80 6.00
CA LEU A 262 13.53 25.87 5.98
C LEU A 262 13.98 26.12 4.54
N GLU A 263 14.29 27.36 4.18
CA GLU A 263 14.82 27.73 2.86
C GLU A 263 16.28 28.15 2.98
N VAL A 264 17.15 27.53 2.17
CA VAL A 264 18.59 27.80 2.18
C VAL A 264 18.89 29.21 1.69
N ILE A 265 19.56 30.00 2.51
CA ILE A 265 19.95 31.38 2.19
C ILE A 265 21.46 31.54 1.96
N SER A 266 22.28 30.65 2.51
CA SER A 266 23.73 30.64 2.29
C SER A 266 24.31 29.25 2.45
N VAL A 267 25.32 28.94 1.63
CA VAL A 267 26.05 27.66 1.63
C VAL A 267 27.54 27.97 1.68
N ASP A 268 28.23 27.42 2.67
CA ASP A 268 29.69 27.39 2.76
C ASP A 268 30.16 25.99 2.33
N ARG A 269 30.88 25.94 1.19
CA ARG A 269 31.38 24.69 0.61
C ARG A 269 32.76 24.29 1.14
N ASP A 270 33.55 25.26 1.60
CA ASP A 270 34.90 25.05 2.12
C ASP A 270 34.84 24.47 3.54
N ALA A 271 33.97 25.05 4.38
CA ALA A 271 33.57 24.51 5.67
C ALA A 271 32.09 24.09 5.59
N PRO A 272 31.79 22.82 5.22
CA PRO A 272 30.45 22.35 4.88
C PRO A 272 29.40 22.77 5.90
N SER A 273 28.68 23.85 5.57
CA SER A 273 27.65 24.40 6.42
C SER A 273 26.62 25.16 5.59
N VAL A 274 25.37 25.08 6.03
CA VAL A 274 24.23 25.67 5.33
C VAL A 274 23.39 26.43 6.32
N THR A 275 23.19 27.73 6.08
CA THR A 275 22.24 28.53 6.85
C THR A 275 20.95 28.64 6.06
N ALA A 276 19.85 28.36 6.74
CA ALA A 276 18.50 28.42 6.19
C ALA A 276 17.62 29.33 7.06
N VAL A 277 16.58 29.90 6.44
CA VAL A 277 15.52 30.65 7.12
C VAL A 277 14.32 29.74 7.35
N VAL A 278 13.77 29.76 8.56
CA VAL A 278 12.61 28.94 8.94
C VAL A 278 11.35 29.50 8.28
N LEU A 279 10.57 28.64 7.60
CA LEU A 279 9.38 29.03 6.84
C LEU A 279 8.08 28.96 7.66
N ASN A 280 8.04 28.08 8.67
CA ASN A 280 6.89 27.88 9.54
C ASN A 280 7.33 27.61 10.98
N ASP A 281 6.46 27.93 11.94
CA ASP A 281 6.72 27.66 13.35
C ASP A 281 6.72 26.15 13.61
N GLY A 282 7.62 25.67 14.47
CA GLY A 282 7.69 24.26 14.83
C GLY A 282 8.75 23.93 15.87
N VAL A 283 8.64 22.73 16.43
CA VAL A 283 9.61 22.22 17.40
C VAL A 283 10.50 21.21 16.70
N LEU A 284 11.82 21.43 16.74
CA LEU A 284 12.81 20.51 16.19
C LEU A 284 13.52 19.78 17.33
N SER A 285 13.40 18.46 17.36
CA SER A 285 14.04 17.60 18.37
C SER A 285 15.25 16.84 17.81
N SER A 286 16.05 16.26 18.69
CA SER A 286 17.24 15.48 18.30
C SER A 286 16.93 14.33 17.36
N ARG A 287 17.88 13.99 16.46
CA ARG A 287 17.83 12.78 15.60
C ARG A 287 16.63 12.72 14.63
N LYS A 288 15.99 13.86 14.35
CA LYS A 288 14.94 13.98 13.35
C LYS A 288 15.49 13.84 11.93
N GLY A 289 14.63 13.39 11.02
CA GLY A 289 14.95 13.20 9.62
C GLY A 289 15.31 14.52 8.94
N PHE A 290 16.25 14.46 8.01
CA PHE A 290 16.67 15.56 7.15
C PHE A 290 16.34 15.20 5.70
N ALA A 291 15.41 15.92 5.11
CA ALA A 291 14.96 15.71 3.73
C ALA A 291 15.25 16.96 2.89
N VAL A 292 15.60 16.76 1.63
CA VAL A 292 15.84 17.83 0.66
C VAL A 292 14.99 17.54 -0.56
N PRO A 293 13.74 18.04 -0.60
CA PRO A 293 12.84 17.80 -1.71
C PRO A 293 13.44 18.25 -3.05
N ASN A 294 13.13 17.51 -4.11
CA ASN A 294 13.54 17.79 -5.50
C ASN A 294 15.07 17.81 -5.76
N VAL A 295 15.90 17.26 -4.88
CA VAL A 295 17.36 17.20 -5.06
C VAL A 295 17.83 15.74 -5.05
N ALA A 296 18.60 15.34 -6.06
CA ALA A 296 19.30 14.07 -6.06
C ALA A 296 20.45 14.12 -5.07
N ILE A 297 20.47 13.17 -4.13
CA ILE A 297 21.44 13.16 -3.05
C ILE A 297 22.60 12.24 -3.44
N THR A 298 23.82 12.78 -3.50
CA THR A 298 25.05 12.01 -3.73
C THR A 298 25.51 11.32 -2.45
N VAL A 299 24.79 10.29 -2.05
CA VAL A 299 25.18 9.43 -0.94
C VAL A 299 25.26 8.00 -1.45
N ASP A 300 26.27 7.27 -0.96
CA ASP A 300 26.31 5.81 -1.12
C ASP A 300 25.00 5.21 -0.60
N LEU A 301 24.19 4.68 -1.52
CA LEU A 301 22.88 4.14 -1.17
C LEU A 301 22.98 3.02 -0.14
N PHE A 302 24.01 2.16 -0.25
CA PHE A 302 24.19 1.03 0.66
C PHE A 302 25.28 1.33 1.68
N SER A 303 24.86 1.48 2.94
CA SER A 303 25.79 1.49 4.08
C SER A 303 26.36 0.09 4.34
N GLU A 304 27.39 -0.01 5.18
CA GLU A 304 27.91 -1.30 5.67
C GLU A 304 26.79 -2.19 6.21
N LYS A 305 25.89 -1.59 6.99
CA LYS A 305 24.73 -2.28 7.54
C LYS A 305 23.81 -2.81 6.45
N ASP A 306 23.53 -2.02 5.40
CA ASP A 306 22.63 -2.44 4.32
C ASP A 306 23.22 -3.60 3.50
N VAL A 307 24.53 -3.59 3.25
CA VAL A 307 25.23 -4.71 2.58
C VAL A 307 25.11 -5.98 3.42
N LYS A 308 25.41 -5.89 4.72
CA LYS A 308 25.31 -7.00 5.66
C LYS A 308 23.87 -7.53 5.80
N ASP A 309 22.89 -6.63 5.88
CA ASP A 309 21.47 -7.00 5.98
C ASP A 309 20.96 -7.62 4.68
N THR A 310 21.46 -7.19 3.53
CA THR A 310 21.14 -7.76 2.21
C THR A 310 21.58 -9.21 2.13
N ILE A 311 22.86 -9.49 2.39
CA ILE A 311 23.40 -10.86 2.29
C ILE A 311 22.83 -11.77 3.39
N PHE A 312 22.55 -11.23 4.58
CA PHE A 312 21.87 -11.95 5.64
C PHE A 312 20.43 -12.29 5.25
N SER A 313 19.67 -11.35 4.66
CA SER A 313 18.32 -11.58 4.16
C SER A 313 18.29 -12.66 3.07
N TYR A 314 19.30 -12.64 2.18
CA TYR A 314 19.47 -13.67 1.17
C TYR A 314 19.75 -15.05 1.80
N ALA A 315 20.68 -15.13 2.76
CA ALA A 315 21.03 -16.38 3.45
C ALA A 315 19.87 -16.94 4.30
N LEU A 316 19.00 -16.08 4.84
CA LEU A 316 17.78 -16.50 5.55
C LEU A 316 16.72 -17.15 4.64
N GLY A 317 16.85 -17.03 3.31
CA GLY A 317 15.82 -17.46 2.38
C GLY A 317 14.55 -16.60 2.47
N LEU A 318 14.73 -15.27 2.60
CA LEU A 318 13.61 -14.34 2.45
C LEU A 318 13.16 -14.30 0.98
N ASP A 319 11.87 -14.07 0.76
CA ASP A 319 11.26 -14.17 -0.57
C ASP A 319 11.39 -12.85 -1.35
N PHE A 320 11.33 -11.73 -0.63
CA PHE A 320 11.42 -10.38 -1.17
C PHE A 320 12.42 -9.52 -0.37
N LEU A 321 13.09 -8.61 -1.08
CA LEU A 321 13.96 -7.59 -0.49
C LEU A 321 13.45 -6.20 -0.87
N GLY A 322 12.89 -5.48 0.11
CA GLY A 322 12.51 -4.08 0.01
C GLY A 322 13.73 -3.17 0.15
N VAL A 323 13.96 -2.30 -0.83
CA VAL A 323 15.15 -1.44 -0.90
C VAL A 323 14.76 0.02 -0.72
N SER A 324 15.16 0.62 0.40
CA SER A 324 14.85 2.02 0.71
C SER A 324 15.69 3.02 -0.10
N PHE A 325 15.11 4.18 -0.39
CA PHE A 325 15.73 5.35 -1.01
C PHE A 325 16.38 5.12 -2.38
N VAL A 326 15.88 4.14 -3.16
CA VAL A 326 16.32 3.92 -4.54
C VAL A 326 16.12 5.22 -5.33
N GLN A 327 17.13 5.63 -6.09
CA GLN A 327 17.08 6.84 -6.92
C GLN A 327 17.17 6.50 -8.41
N ARG A 328 17.88 5.44 -8.79
CA ARG A 328 18.17 5.09 -10.19
C ARG A 328 18.16 3.59 -10.45
N MET A 329 18.03 3.20 -11.72
CA MET A 329 18.20 1.82 -12.19
C MET A 329 19.53 1.20 -11.74
N THR A 330 20.60 1.99 -11.77
CA THR A 330 21.96 1.55 -11.38
C THR A 330 22.03 1.07 -9.93
N ASP A 331 21.18 1.60 -9.05
CA ASP A 331 21.14 1.21 -7.64
C ASP A 331 20.68 -0.24 -7.47
N ILE A 332 19.68 -0.65 -8.26
CA ILE A 332 19.15 -2.02 -8.25
C ILE A 332 20.13 -2.99 -8.89
N LEU A 333 20.75 -2.60 -10.00
CA LEU A 333 21.80 -3.39 -10.65
C LEU A 333 22.99 -3.61 -9.70
N TYR A 334 23.40 -2.56 -8.98
CA TYR A 334 24.44 -2.66 -7.97
C TYR A 334 24.06 -3.63 -6.85
N LEU A 335 22.82 -3.58 -6.35
CA LEU A 335 22.33 -4.54 -5.35
C LEU A 335 22.35 -5.99 -5.85
N LYS A 336 21.92 -6.21 -7.11
CA LYS A 336 21.99 -7.54 -7.74
C LYS A 336 23.43 -8.06 -7.79
N ASN A 337 24.40 -7.21 -8.14
CA ASN A 337 25.80 -7.59 -8.16
C ASN A 337 26.31 -7.97 -6.76
N ILE A 338 25.89 -7.27 -5.70
CA ILE A 338 26.25 -7.60 -4.31
C ILE A 338 25.72 -8.99 -3.94
N ILE A 339 24.47 -9.29 -4.27
CA ILE A 339 23.84 -10.59 -3.97
C ILE A 339 24.57 -11.70 -4.74
N LEU A 340 24.84 -11.50 -6.03
CA LEU A 340 25.54 -12.49 -6.87
C LEU A 340 26.98 -12.73 -6.43
N ASP A 341 27.72 -11.68 -6.04
CA ASP A 341 29.08 -11.84 -5.51
C ASP A 341 29.07 -12.64 -4.21
N PHE A 342 28.17 -12.33 -3.28
CA PHE A 342 28.03 -13.07 -2.03
C PHE A 342 27.64 -14.53 -2.28
N ALA A 343 26.65 -14.78 -3.14
CA ALA A 343 26.17 -16.12 -3.47
C ALA A 343 27.26 -17.01 -4.09
N GLY A 344 28.18 -16.42 -4.85
CA GLY A 344 29.34 -17.12 -5.41
C GLY A 344 30.57 -17.17 -4.48
N SER A 345 30.48 -16.62 -3.27
CA SER A 345 31.63 -16.49 -2.35
C SER A 345 31.76 -17.67 -1.40
N SER A 346 32.96 -17.82 -0.82
CA SER A 346 33.23 -18.81 0.24
C SER A 346 32.58 -18.49 1.59
N TYR A 347 31.97 -17.31 1.75
CA TYR A 347 31.35 -16.87 3.01
C TYR A 347 29.90 -17.33 3.16
N MET A 348 29.24 -17.78 2.08
CA MET A 348 27.84 -18.20 2.10
C MET A 348 27.63 -19.45 2.96
N GLN A 349 28.39 -20.52 2.71
CA GLN A 349 28.21 -21.78 3.45
C GLN A 349 28.48 -21.63 4.96
N PRO A 350 29.56 -20.97 5.42
CA PRO A 350 29.77 -20.71 6.84
C PRO A 350 28.63 -19.93 7.51
N LEU A 351 28.05 -18.95 6.80
CA LEU A 351 26.92 -18.19 7.31
C LEU A 351 25.68 -19.07 7.48
N LEU A 352 25.38 -19.91 6.49
CA LEU A 352 24.27 -20.88 6.56
C LEU A 352 24.47 -21.88 7.72
N ASP A 353 25.67 -22.46 7.82
CA ASP A 353 26.00 -23.42 8.88
C ASP A 353 25.82 -22.80 10.27
N ARG A 354 26.23 -21.53 10.45
CA ARG A 354 26.01 -20.81 11.71
C ARG A 354 24.55 -20.53 11.97
N ILE A 355 23.80 -20.08 10.97
CA ILE A 355 22.35 -19.84 11.07
C ILE A 355 21.66 -21.12 11.53
N ASP A 356 21.96 -22.26 10.91
CA ASP A 356 21.35 -23.55 11.21
C ASP A 356 21.73 -24.10 12.59
N ALA A 357 22.96 -23.86 13.06
CA ALA A 357 23.42 -24.28 14.37
C ALA A 357 22.77 -23.52 15.54
N ILE A 358 22.22 -22.32 15.32
CA ILE A 358 21.64 -21.51 16.39
C ILE A 358 20.36 -22.17 16.94
N ASP A 359 20.36 -22.49 18.24
CA ASP A 359 19.15 -22.87 18.97
C ASP A 359 18.41 -21.61 19.46
N MET A 360 17.23 -21.38 18.88
CA MET A 360 16.39 -20.22 19.18
C MET A 360 15.73 -20.25 20.56
N ASN A 361 15.72 -21.40 21.24
CA ASN A 361 15.10 -21.51 22.57
C ASN A 361 16.02 -21.04 23.71
N SER A 362 17.32 -20.98 23.46
CA SER A 362 18.34 -20.71 24.49
C SER A 362 19.06 -19.36 24.34
N ILE A 363 18.91 -18.68 23.19
CA ILE A 363 19.63 -17.44 22.86
C ILE A 363 18.81 -16.18 23.15
N ASN A 364 19.49 -15.15 23.66
CA ASN A 364 18.96 -13.79 23.75
C ASN A 364 18.87 -13.18 22.34
N THR A 365 17.68 -12.80 21.91
CA THR A 365 17.47 -12.14 20.61
C THR A 365 17.63 -10.63 20.65
N GLU A 366 17.99 -10.04 21.80
CA GLU A 366 18.22 -8.58 21.92
C GLU A 366 19.61 -8.15 21.45
N ASP A 367 20.56 -9.09 21.39
CA ASP A 367 21.94 -8.86 20.94
C ASP A 367 22.16 -9.46 19.54
N GLU A 368 23.22 -9.04 18.85
CA GLU A 368 23.66 -9.68 17.60
C GLU A 368 24.50 -10.93 17.91
N ASP A 369 24.45 -11.92 17.02
CA ASP A 369 25.31 -13.09 17.13
C ASP A 369 26.74 -12.74 16.71
N PRO A 370 27.76 -12.98 17.56
CA PRO A 370 29.12 -12.55 17.27
C PRO A 370 29.77 -13.33 16.12
N GLU A 371 29.40 -14.59 15.90
CA GLU A 371 29.95 -15.39 14.79
C GLU A 371 29.32 -14.97 13.46
N ILE A 372 28.00 -14.73 13.41
CA ILE A 372 27.35 -14.15 12.24
C ILE A 372 27.98 -12.79 11.92
N GLU A 373 28.11 -11.90 12.90
CA GLU A 373 28.68 -10.57 12.67
C GLU A 373 30.14 -10.65 12.19
N ALA A 374 30.93 -11.60 12.69
CA ALA A 374 32.30 -11.83 12.21
C ALA A 374 32.31 -12.24 10.73
N ILE A 375 31.49 -13.21 10.32
CA ILE A 375 31.41 -13.66 8.91
C ILE A 375 30.97 -12.51 8.00
N LEU A 376 29.95 -11.75 8.42
CA LEU A 376 29.44 -10.59 7.68
C LEU A 376 30.50 -9.48 7.58
N GLN A 377 31.26 -9.24 8.64
CA GLN A 377 32.35 -8.27 8.67
C GLN A 377 33.51 -8.69 7.77
N GLU A 378 33.92 -9.95 7.80
CA GLU A 378 34.98 -10.50 6.96
C GLU A 378 34.61 -10.38 5.49
N TYR A 379 33.41 -10.81 5.08
CA TYR A 379 32.92 -10.57 3.72
C TYR A 379 32.95 -9.08 3.35
N TYR A 380 32.47 -8.22 4.25
CA TYR A 380 32.42 -6.78 3.96
C TYR A 380 33.82 -6.19 3.72
N ILE A 381 34.80 -6.50 4.58
CA ILE A 381 36.14 -5.95 4.52
C ILE A 381 36.99 -6.60 3.43
N GLU A 382 37.02 -7.92 3.38
CA GLU A 382 37.98 -8.67 2.56
C GLU A 382 37.50 -8.86 1.11
N ARG A 383 36.17 -8.88 0.89
CA ARG A 383 35.58 -9.16 -0.42
C ARG A 383 34.85 -7.96 -1.01
N PHE A 384 33.87 -7.40 -0.29
CA PHE A 384 33.01 -6.35 -0.81
C PHE A 384 33.76 -5.02 -1.01
N LEU A 385 34.46 -4.51 0.01
CA LEU A 385 35.15 -3.21 -0.09
C LEU A 385 36.16 -3.15 -1.25
N PRO A 386 37.02 -4.16 -1.48
CA PRO A 386 37.92 -4.18 -2.65
C PRO A 386 37.18 -4.23 -3.99
N ALA A 387 36.03 -4.92 -4.04
CA ALA A 387 35.23 -5.09 -5.26
C ALA A 387 34.22 -3.96 -5.51
N LYS A 388 33.98 -3.07 -4.53
CA LYS A 388 32.91 -2.06 -4.52
C LYS A 388 32.77 -1.32 -5.84
N GLN A 389 33.86 -0.75 -6.36
CA GLN A 389 33.85 0.03 -7.60
C GLN A 389 33.46 -0.80 -8.83
N HIS A 390 33.89 -2.06 -8.87
CA HIS A 390 33.52 -2.98 -9.93
C HIS A 390 32.03 -3.36 -9.84
N LEU A 391 31.55 -3.69 -8.64
CA LEU A 391 30.15 -4.05 -8.40
C LEU A 391 29.18 -2.90 -8.75
N MET A 392 29.58 -1.64 -8.54
CA MET A 392 28.77 -0.48 -8.90
C MET A 392 28.62 -0.26 -10.41
N THR A 393 29.56 -0.76 -11.22
CA THR A 393 29.62 -0.48 -12.66
C THR A 393 29.34 -1.69 -13.54
N ALA A 394 29.44 -2.89 -12.98
CA ALA A 394 29.16 -4.14 -13.70
C ALA A 394 27.67 -4.28 -14.02
N LEU A 395 27.37 -4.83 -15.19
CA LEU A 395 26.03 -5.33 -15.48
C LEU A 395 25.92 -6.76 -14.92
N PRO A 396 24.87 -7.07 -14.13
CA PRO A 396 24.67 -8.41 -13.62
C PRO A 396 24.48 -9.39 -14.79
N HIS A 397 25.13 -10.54 -14.69
CA HIS A 397 25.09 -11.60 -15.70
C HIS A 397 23.83 -12.47 -15.61
N LEU A 398 23.11 -12.41 -14.49
CA LEU A 398 21.84 -13.07 -14.25
C LEU A 398 20.77 -12.03 -13.92
N GLU A 399 19.59 -12.16 -14.53
CA GLU A 399 18.45 -11.29 -14.23
C GLU A 399 17.82 -11.62 -12.87
N ASN A 400 17.75 -12.91 -12.53
CA ASN A 400 17.20 -13.42 -11.28
C ASN A 400 18.33 -13.79 -10.30
N VAL A 401 18.29 -13.18 -9.12
CA VAL A 401 19.32 -13.33 -8.07
C VAL A 401 18.85 -14.17 -6.88
N GLY A 402 17.76 -14.94 -7.04
CA GLY A 402 17.24 -15.84 -6.00
C GLY A 402 16.31 -15.20 -4.97
N ILE A 403 16.31 -13.87 -4.85
CA ILE A 403 15.38 -13.08 -4.03
C ILE A 403 14.76 -11.97 -4.89
N ALA A 404 13.46 -11.70 -4.73
CA ALA A 404 12.77 -10.69 -5.53
C ALA A 404 13.04 -9.28 -5.00
N ILE A 405 13.52 -8.37 -5.85
CA ILE A 405 13.89 -7.01 -5.46
C ILE A 405 12.70 -6.06 -5.66
N ILE A 406 12.30 -5.42 -4.55
CA ILE A 406 11.18 -4.48 -4.48
C ILE A 406 11.74 -3.08 -4.13
N PRO A 407 12.10 -2.24 -5.11
CA PRO A 407 12.50 -0.87 -4.85
C PRO A 407 11.37 -0.07 -4.19
N LYS A 408 11.74 0.73 -3.19
CA LYS A 408 10.83 1.67 -2.53
C LYS A 408 10.99 3.04 -3.17
N ILE A 409 9.90 3.55 -3.74
CA ILE A 409 9.85 4.88 -4.35
C ILE A 409 9.55 5.89 -3.24
N GLU A 410 10.62 6.54 -2.79
CA GLU A 410 10.62 7.47 -1.64
C GLU A 410 11.14 8.86 -2.03
N LYS A 411 11.70 9.02 -3.24
CA LYS A 411 12.48 10.19 -3.66
C LYS A 411 12.06 10.66 -5.06
N GLN A 412 12.11 11.98 -5.31
CA GLN A 412 11.84 12.56 -6.64
C GLN A 412 12.76 11.99 -7.75
N PRO A 413 14.09 11.85 -7.56
CA PRO A 413 14.96 11.18 -8.55
C PRO A 413 14.50 9.80 -8.99
N ALA A 414 13.87 9.03 -8.08
CA ALA A 414 13.32 7.72 -8.40
C ALA A 414 12.13 7.81 -9.36
N LEU A 415 11.33 8.87 -9.26
CA LEU A 415 10.26 9.17 -10.21
C LEU A 415 10.83 9.55 -11.58
N ASP A 416 11.95 10.27 -11.60
CA ASP A 416 12.60 10.71 -12.83
C ASP A 416 13.19 9.51 -13.63
N ASP A 417 13.67 8.47 -12.93
CA ASP A 417 14.22 7.22 -13.52
C ASP A 417 13.29 5.99 -13.35
N ILE A 418 11.99 6.23 -13.17
CA ILE A 418 11.04 5.17 -12.79
C ILE A 418 10.99 4.00 -13.79
N ASN A 419 11.10 4.30 -15.08
CA ASN A 419 11.07 3.31 -16.14
C ASN A 419 12.30 2.39 -16.08
N GLY A 420 13.49 2.95 -15.86
CA GLY A 420 14.71 2.17 -15.70
C GLY A 420 14.69 1.33 -14.41
N ILE A 421 14.18 1.89 -13.32
CA ILE A 421 13.98 1.16 -12.06
C ILE A 421 13.05 -0.04 -12.27
N LEU A 422 11.89 0.17 -12.89
CA LEU A 422 10.92 -0.90 -13.14
C LEU A 422 11.46 -1.96 -14.10
N GLU A 423 12.25 -1.58 -15.09
CA GLU A 423 12.90 -2.49 -16.06
C GLU A 423 13.64 -3.63 -15.34
N VAL A 424 14.43 -3.30 -14.31
CA VAL A 424 15.36 -4.23 -13.65
C VAL A 424 14.85 -4.78 -12.31
N SER A 425 13.64 -4.41 -11.87
CA SER A 425 13.04 -4.83 -10.58
C SER A 425 12.07 -6.00 -10.73
N ASP A 426 11.72 -6.67 -9.63
CA ASP A 426 10.70 -7.73 -9.61
C ASP A 426 9.30 -7.20 -9.23
N GLY A 427 9.22 -5.94 -8.80
CA GLY A 427 8.01 -5.28 -8.34
C GLY A 427 8.33 -3.86 -7.90
N MET A 428 7.46 -3.23 -7.12
CA MET A 428 7.68 -1.89 -6.58
C MET A 428 6.89 -1.66 -5.29
N MET A 429 7.39 -0.80 -4.41
CA MET A 429 6.67 -0.30 -3.25
C MET A 429 6.56 1.23 -3.28
N ILE A 430 5.34 1.76 -3.21
CA ILE A 430 5.05 3.19 -3.10
C ILE A 430 5.02 3.56 -1.62
N ALA A 431 6.11 4.18 -1.13
CA ALA A 431 6.25 4.56 0.27
C ALA A 431 5.78 6.01 0.48
N ARG A 432 4.47 6.15 0.69
CA ARG A 432 3.74 7.43 0.66
C ARG A 432 4.18 8.43 1.73
N GLY A 433 4.58 7.95 2.90
CA GLY A 433 5.09 8.77 3.99
C GLY A 433 6.33 9.56 3.56
N ASP A 434 7.39 8.86 3.17
CA ASP A 434 8.63 9.50 2.72
C ASP A 434 8.44 10.27 1.41
N LEU A 435 7.70 9.70 0.44
CA LEU A 435 7.44 10.35 -0.83
C LEU A 435 6.64 11.65 -0.70
N GLY A 436 5.70 11.72 0.26
CA GLY A 436 4.91 12.91 0.56
C GLY A 436 5.70 14.02 1.25
N VAL A 437 6.87 13.72 1.82
CA VAL A 437 7.83 14.71 2.32
C VAL A 437 8.73 15.23 1.21
N GLU A 438 9.07 14.36 0.27
CA GLU A 438 10.05 14.63 -0.80
C GLU A 438 9.43 15.26 -2.06
N THR A 439 8.11 15.11 -2.22
CA THR A 439 7.33 15.67 -3.33
C THR A 439 6.20 16.53 -2.80
N GLU A 440 5.59 17.32 -3.67
CA GLU A 440 4.42 18.11 -3.30
C GLU A 440 3.26 17.19 -2.87
N ILE A 441 2.84 17.29 -1.60
CA ILE A 441 1.86 16.39 -1.00
C ILE A 441 0.52 16.38 -1.75
N THR A 442 0.13 17.52 -2.33
CA THR A 442 -1.09 17.61 -3.14
C THR A 442 -1.01 16.81 -4.44
N ASN A 443 0.19 16.48 -4.91
CA ASN A 443 0.45 15.66 -6.08
C ASN A 443 0.64 14.17 -5.77
N LEU A 444 0.86 13.80 -4.49
CA LEU A 444 1.07 12.42 -4.07
C LEU A 444 -0.01 11.44 -4.56
N PRO A 445 -1.33 11.76 -4.51
CA PRO A 445 -2.36 10.87 -5.03
C PRO A 445 -2.26 10.66 -6.56
N VAL A 446 -1.80 11.67 -7.30
CA VAL A 446 -1.60 11.57 -8.75
C VAL A 446 -0.41 10.66 -9.05
N ILE A 447 0.69 10.83 -8.33
CA ILE A 447 1.90 9.99 -8.45
C ILE A 447 1.56 8.53 -8.14
N GLN A 448 0.84 8.26 -7.04
CA GLN A 448 0.42 6.90 -6.70
C GLN A 448 -0.35 6.23 -7.84
N LYS A 449 -1.38 6.90 -8.37
CA LYS A 449 -2.19 6.38 -9.49
C LYS A 449 -1.33 6.06 -10.70
N ARG A 450 -0.41 6.97 -11.02
CA ARG A 450 0.51 6.81 -12.14
C ARG A 450 1.43 5.62 -11.99
N LEU A 451 2.06 5.50 -10.81
CA LEU A 451 2.98 4.41 -10.49
C LEU A 451 2.30 3.04 -10.53
N ILE A 452 1.07 2.93 -10.00
CA ILE A 452 0.29 1.69 -10.08
C ILE A 452 -0.01 1.32 -11.53
N GLN A 453 -0.40 2.29 -12.36
CA GLN A 453 -0.68 2.06 -13.77
C GLN A 453 0.56 1.61 -14.56
N LEU A 454 1.73 2.20 -14.30
CA LEU A 454 2.99 1.78 -14.93
C LEU A 454 3.32 0.32 -14.59
N CYS A 455 3.28 -0.02 -13.30
CA CYS A 455 3.52 -1.39 -12.84
C CYS A 455 2.57 -2.39 -13.51
N ARG A 456 1.27 -2.13 -13.48
CA ARG A 456 0.26 -3.07 -13.97
C ARG A 456 0.19 -3.13 -15.50
N LEU A 457 0.06 -1.99 -16.16
CA LEU A 457 -0.33 -1.91 -17.58
C LEU A 457 0.86 -1.92 -18.53
N VAL A 458 2.03 -1.43 -18.07
CA VAL A 458 3.23 -1.32 -18.92
C VAL A 458 4.19 -2.46 -18.62
N TYR A 459 4.56 -2.64 -17.36
CA TYR A 459 5.63 -3.57 -16.97
C TYR A 459 5.14 -4.95 -16.51
N HIS A 460 3.85 -5.11 -16.23
CA HIS A 460 3.25 -6.34 -15.69
C HIS A 460 3.89 -6.83 -14.37
N LYS A 461 4.29 -5.89 -13.51
CA LYS A 461 4.97 -6.15 -12.24
C LYS A 461 4.08 -5.79 -11.05
N PRO A 462 4.16 -6.53 -9.93
CA PRO A 462 3.33 -6.26 -8.77
C PRO A 462 3.74 -4.96 -8.06
N VAL A 463 2.75 -4.25 -7.51
CA VAL A 463 2.95 -3.01 -6.75
C VAL A 463 2.32 -3.05 -5.36
N ILE A 464 3.09 -2.59 -4.37
CA ILE A 464 2.66 -2.42 -2.98
C ILE A 464 2.38 -0.95 -2.71
N VAL A 465 1.19 -0.63 -2.20
CA VAL A 465 0.89 0.69 -1.62
C VAL A 465 1.12 0.64 -0.11
N ALA A 466 2.05 1.48 0.37
CA ALA A 466 2.58 1.40 1.72
C ALA A 466 2.44 2.72 2.50
N THR A 467 2.48 2.59 3.84
CA THR A 467 2.43 3.65 4.86
C THR A 467 1.10 4.40 4.94
N GLN A 468 0.73 4.87 6.14
CA GLN A 468 -0.49 5.67 6.39
C GLN A 468 -1.79 5.02 5.86
N MET A 469 -1.87 3.69 5.85
CA MET A 469 -3.07 3.00 5.39
C MET A 469 -4.16 3.09 6.45
N LEU A 470 -3.87 2.66 7.68
CA LEU A 470 -4.83 2.66 8.80
C LEU A 470 -4.15 3.20 10.08
N GLU A 471 -3.29 4.22 9.97
CA GLU A 471 -2.40 4.71 11.03
C GLU A 471 -3.12 4.93 12.39
N SER A 472 -4.32 5.48 12.38
CA SER A 472 -5.12 5.72 13.59
C SER A 472 -5.43 4.43 14.37
N MET A 473 -5.40 3.27 13.70
CA MET A 473 -5.63 1.96 14.33
C MET A 473 -4.46 1.48 15.19
N LYS A 474 -3.32 2.18 15.18
CA LYS A 474 -2.25 1.97 16.16
C LYS A 474 -2.77 2.08 17.59
N SER A 475 -3.63 3.06 17.85
CA SER A 475 -4.21 3.32 19.18
C SER A 475 -5.72 3.16 19.24
N ASN A 476 -6.42 3.10 18.09
CA ASN A 476 -7.87 3.02 18.03
C ASN A 476 -8.34 1.68 17.43
N PRO A 477 -9.49 1.14 17.86
CA PRO A 477 -10.01 -0.10 17.29
C PRO A 477 -10.69 0.10 15.92
N LYS A 478 -10.81 1.33 15.42
CA LYS A 478 -11.45 1.62 14.13
C LYS A 478 -10.64 2.66 13.37
N PRO A 479 -10.57 2.55 12.03
CA PRO A 479 -9.92 3.55 11.22
C PRO A 479 -10.81 4.79 11.07
N SER A 480 -10.20 5.88 10.64
CA SER A 480 -10.91 7.06 10.18
C SER A 480 -11.59 6.81 8.83
N ARG A 481 -12.55 7.68 8.48
CA ARG A 481 -13.19 7.66 7.15
C ARG A 481 -12.20 7.92 6.02
N ALA A 482 -11.19 8.75 6.26
CA ALA A 482 -10.15 9.06 5.29
C ALA A 482 -9.30 7.83 4.98
N GLU A 483 -8.82 7.13 6.02
CA GLU A 483 -8.03 5.89 5.90
C GLU A 483 -8.81 4.77 5.20
N ALA A 484 -10.09 4.58 5.55
CA ALA A 484 -10.92 3.59 4.89
C ALA A 484 -11.08 3.88 3.38
N THR A 485 -11.30 5.15 3.03
CA THR A 485 -11.45 5.60 1.64
C THR A 485 -10.13 5.48 0.87
N ASP A 486 -9.03 5.86 1.50
CA ASP A 486 -7.69 5.78 0.92
C ASP A 486 -7.28 4.33 0.62
N CYS A 487 -7.52 3.42 1.57
CA CYS A 487 -7.28 1.99 1.39
C CYS A 487 -8.12 1.41 0.24
N ALA A 488 -9.41 1.72 0.19
CA ALA A 488 -10.27 1.27 -0.91
C ALA A 488 -9.81 1.84 -2.26
N ASN A 489 -9.44 3.12 -2.33
CA ASN A 489 -8.96 3.74 -3.57
C ASN A 489 -7.65 3.12 -4.08
N ALA A 490 -6.75 2.69 -3.21
CA ALA A 490 -5.56 1.94 -3.64
C ALA A 490 -5.93 0.64 -4.40
N VAL A 491 -7.02 -0.02 -3.99
CA VAL A 491 -7.57 -1.20 -4.68
C VAL A 491 -8.17 -0.81 -6.03
N TYR A 492 -9.03 0.21 -6.08
CA TYR A 492 -9.61 0.71 -7.34
C TYR A 492 -8.54 1.18 -8.34
N ASP A 493 -7.45 1.76 -7.84
CA ASP A 493 -6.31 2.15 -8.67
C ASP A 493 -5.58 0.96 -9.29
N GLY A 494 -5.74 -0.23 -8.70
CA GLY A 494 -5.24 -1.49 -9.23
C GLY A 494 -4.02 -2.05 -8.49
N ALA A 495 -3.77 -1.63 -7.25
CA ALA A 495 -2.65 -2.15 -6.46
C ALA A 495 -2.73 -3.68 -6.29
N ASP A 496 -1.58 -4.36 -6.36
CA ASP A 496 -1.53 -5.81 -6.08
C ASP A 496 -1.56 -6.09 -4.59
N ALA A 497 -0.96 -5.20 -3.79
CA ALA A 497 -0.94 -5.32 -2.34
C ALA A 497 -1.07 -3.97 -1.63
N VAL A 498 -1.63 -4.02 -0.42
CA VAL A 498 -1.58 -2.92 0.55
C VAL A 498 -0.80 -3.34 1.80
N MET A 499 -0.14 -2.39 2.46
CA MET A 499 0.77 -2.69 3.57
C MET A 499 0.44 -1.96 4.88
N LEU A 500 0.31 -2.72 5.97
CA LEU A 500 0.30 -2.19 7.35
C LEU A 500 1.73 -2.04 7.88
N SER A 501 1.97 -0.92 8.56
CA SER A 501 3.26 -0.53 9.12
C SER A 501 3.21 -0.59 10.65
N ALA A 502 3.05 0.55 11.32
CA ALA A 502 3.04 0.61 12.78
C ALA A 502 1.83 -0.09 13.39
N GLU A 503 0.71 -0.17 12.64
CA GLU A 503 -0.56 -0.76 13.03
C GLU A 503 -0.40 -2.23 13.45
N SER A 504 0.37 -3.01 12.70
CA SER A 504 0.64 -4.42 12.98
C SER A 504 1.94 -4.63 13.78
N ALA A 505 2.93 -3.74 13.65
CA ALA A 505 4.23 -3.93 14.30
C ALA A 505 4.23 -3.53 15.78
N THR A 506 3.59 -2.41 16.11
CA THR A 506 3.64 -1.78 17.46
C THR A 506 2.27 -1.33 17.97
N GLY A 507 1.22 -1.49 17.15
CA GLY A 507 -0.14 -1.09 17.49
C GLY A 507 -0.76 -1.94 18.59
N ALA A 508 -1.81 -1.41 19.21
CA ALA A 508 -2.60 -2.09 20.23
C ALA A 508 -3.53 -3.17 19.65
N TYR A 509 -3.83 -3.08 18.34
CA TYR A 509 -4.84 -3.92 17.67
C TYR A 509 -4.33 -4.58 16.38
N PRO A 510 -3.23 -5.36 16.39
CA PRO A 510 -2.59 -5.86 15.18
C PRO A 510 -3.51 -6.74 14.33
N ALA A 511 -4.05 -7.84 14.89
CA ALA A 511 -4.94 -8.75 14.15
C ALA A 511 -6.25 -8.07 13.72
N HIS A 512 -6.78 -7.15 14.53
CA HIS A 512 -7.98 -6.41 14.16
C HIS A 512 -7.73 -5.41 13.02
N SER A 513 -6.55 -4.77 12.99
CA SER A 513 -6.14 -3.89 11.89
C SER A 513 -5.99 -4.69 10.60
N VAL A 514 -5.38 -5.89 10.68
CA VAL A 514 -5.27 -6.81 9.53
C VAL A 514 -6.66 -7.15 9.01
N ARG A 515 -7.55 -7.61 9.89
CA ARG A 515 -8.93 -8.00 9.55
C ARG A 515 -9.74 -6.85 8.96
N THR A 516 -9.57 -5.64 9.48
CA THR A 516 -10.27 -4.44 9.00
C THR A 516 -9.80 -4.06 7.60
N GLN A 517 -8.48 -4.07 7.36
CA GLN A 517 -7.94 -3.85 6.03
C GLN A 517 -8.45 -4.92 5.05
N ARG A 518 -8.43 -6.20 5.44
CA ARG A 518 -8.95 -7.31 4.62
C ARG A 518 -10.41 -7.10 4.21
N LEU A 519 -11.25 -6.60 5.13
CA LEU A 519 -12.65 -6.28 4.84
C LEU A 519 -12.81 -5.11 3.86
N LEU A 520 -11.94 -4.10 3.94
CA LEU A 520 -11.92 -2.99 2.97
C LEU A 520 -11.55 -3.49 1.57
N LEU A 521 -10.55 -4.37 1.46
CA LEU A 521 -10.16 -4.99 0.18
C LEU A 521 -11.34 -5.78 -0.41
N TYR A 522 -11.96 -6.65 0.39
CA TYR A 522 -13.10 -7.46 -0.02
C TYR A 522 -14.26 -6.59 -0.53
N ASN A 523 -14.63 -5.53 0.20
CA ASN A 523 -15.74 -4.68 -0.19
C ASN A 523 -15.45 -3.87 -1.46
N ALA A 524 -14.21 -3.41 -1.65
CA ALA A 524 -13.81 -2.70 -2.87
C ALA A 524 -13.83 -3.64 -4.09
N GLU A 525 -13.37 -4.88 -3.95
CA GLU A 525 -13.36 -5.88 -5.03
C GLU A 525 -14.76 -6.36 -5.42
N ASN A 526 -15.70 -6.39 -4.47
CA ASN A 526 -17.09 -6.79 -4.71
C ASN A 526 -18.01 -5.63 -5.12
N ASP A 527 -17.48 -4.42 -5.26
CA ASP A 527 -18.25 -3.31 -5.84
C ASP A 527 -18.51 -3.58 -7.33
N PRO A 528 -19.77 -3.54 -7.80
CA PRO A 528 -20.09 -3.66 -9.22
C PRO A 528 -19.32 -2.69 -10.15
N TYR A 529 -18.89 -1.53 -9.65
CA TYR A 529 -18.10 -0.58 -10.43
C TYR A 529 -16.61 -0.93 -10.54
N PHE A 530 -16.10 -1.80 -9.68
CA PHE A 530 -14.69 -2.17 -9.67
C PHE A 530 -14.25 -2.69 -11.05
N ASN A 531 -14.98 -3.66 -11.60
CA ASN A 531 -14.67 -4.27 -12.90
C ASN A 531 -14.73 -3.25 -14.04
N ALA A 532 -15.74 -2.39 -14.04
CA ALA A 532 -15.89 -1.35 -15.05
C ALA A 532 -14.68 -0.39 -15.02
N GLU A 533 -14.21 0.00 -13.84
CA GLU A 533 -13.04 0.86 -13.70
C GLU A 533 -11.76 0.17 -14.17
N GLN A 534 -11.57 -1.12 -13.83
CA GLN A 534 -10.40 -1.87 -14.28
C GLN A 534 -10.33 -1.97 -15.81
N LEU A 535 -11.45 -2.27 -16.47
CA LEU A 535 -11.54 -2.34 -17.93
C LEU A 535 -11.30 -0.98 -18.60
N LEU A 536 -11.86 0.09 -18.05
CA LEU A 536 -11.65 1.44 -18.57
C LEU A 536 -10.17 1.84 -18.49
N ARG A 537 -9.46 1.47 -17.43
CA ARG A 537 -8.03 1.76 -17.28
C ARG A 537 -7.18 1.01 -18.31
N GLU A 538 -7.47 -0.26 -18.57
CA GLU A 538 -6.78 -1.03 -19.63
C GLU A 538 -7.01 -0.44 -21.01
N SER A 539 -8.21 0.11 -21.25
CA SER A 539 -8.56 0.74 -22.52
C SER A 539 -7.78 2.02 -22.84
N LEU A 540 -7.12 2.65 -21.84
CA LEU A 540 -6.36 3.89 -22.01
C LEU A 540 -5.15 3.74 -22.95
N LEU A 541 -4.58 2.54 -23.04
CA LEU A 541 -3.43 2.25 -23.91
C LEU A 541 -3.83 1.80 -25.32
N ASN A 542 -5.12 1.88 -25.67
CA ASN A 542 -5.64 1.49 -26.97
C ASN A 542 -5.68 2.68 -27.95
N GLU A 543 -4.88 2.60 -29.03
CA GLU A 543 -4.78 3.63 -30.09
C GLU A 543 -6.15 3.97 -30.72
N ASP A 544 -7.02 2.98 -30.93
CA ASP A 544 -8.32 3.19 -31.58
C ASP A 544 -9.29 3.97 -30.69
N ILE A 545 -9.20 3.78 -29.38
CA ILE A 545 -10.04 4.51 -28.41
C ILE A 545 -9.58 5.95 -28.33
N MET A 546 -8.26 6.17 -28.24
CA MET A 546 -7.67 7.50 -28.20
C MET A 546 -7.95 8.30 -29.48
N SER A 547 -7.87 7.66 -30.65
CA SER A 547 -8.21 8.30 -31.93
C SER A 547 -9.69 8.69 -32.00
N LYS A 548 -10.62 7.82 -31.57
CA LYS A 548 -12.05 8.15 -31.48
C LYS A 548 -12.30 9.30 -30.51
N LEU A 549 -11.69 9.27 -29.32
CA LEU A 549 -11.83 10.35 -28.34
C LEU A 549 -11.30 11.68 -28.87
N SER A 550 -10.23 11.67 -29.67
CA SER A 550 -9.67 12.88 -30.28
C SER A 550 -10.67 13.59 -31.18
N SER A 551 -11.57 12.84 -31.85
CA SER A 551 -12.63 13.40 -32.69
C SER A 551 -13.76 14.07 -31.89
N ILE A 552 -14.01 13.60 -30.66
CA ILE A 552 -15.10 14.10 -29.81
C ILE A 552 -14.61 15.24 -28.92
N ARG A 553 -13.40 15.11 -28.36
CA ARG A 553 -12.82 16.01 -27.34
C ARG A 553 -11.34 16.30 -27.65
N PRO A 554 -11.04 17.00 -28.75
CA PRO A 554 -9.66 17.18 -29.21
C PRO A 554 -8.77 17.94 -28.22
N ARG A 555 -9.32 18.89 -27.45
CA ARG A 555 -8.56 19.69 -26.48
C ARG A 555 -8.14 18.87 -25.27
N GLU A 556 -9.04 18.03 -24.78
CA GLU A 556 -8.81 17.15 -23.64
C GLU A 556 -7.82 16.06 -24.03
N VAL A 557 -7.99 15.45 -25.20
CA VAL A 557 -7.07 14.43 -25.70
C VAL A 557 -5.68 15.01 -25.92
N ALA A 558 -5.54 16.21 -26.48
CA ALA A 558 -4.23 16.84 -26.65
C ALA A 558 -3.43 16.98 -25.34
N LYS A 559 -4.10 17.13 -24.18
CA LYS A 559 -3.45 17.15 -22.86
C LYS A 559 -3.05 15.76 -22.36
N ILE A 560 -3.75 14.72 -22.82
CA ILE A 560 -3.49 13.32 -22.49
C ILE A 560 -2.31 12.80 -23.32
N MET A 561 -2.24 13.17 -24.60
CA MET A 561 -1.35 12.56 -25.59
C MET A 561 0.12 12.56 -25.17
N SER A 562 0.67 13.63 -24.60
CA SER A 562 2.12 13.68 -24.33
C SER A 562 2.60 12.63 -23.32
N LEU A 563 1.82 12.34 -22.27
CA LEU A 563 2.18 11.34 -21.26
C LEU A 563 1.77 9.94 -21.69
N VAL A 564 0.59 9.81 -22.30
CA VAL A 564 0.09 8.51 -22.76
C VAL A 564 0.91 7.99 -23.94
N GLU A 565 1.41 8.85 -24.84
CA GLU A 565 2.31 8.44 -25.93
C GLU A 565 3.60 7.81 -25.40
N LEU A 566 4.16 8.35 -24.30
CA LEU A 566 5.34 7.76 -23.66
C LEU A 566 5.04 6.38 -23.10
N ASP A 567 3.89 6.19 -22.45
CA ASP A 567 3.50 4.87 -21.94
C ASP A 567 3.21 3.89 -23.06
N MET A 568 2.56 4.33 -24.13
CA MET A 568 2.27 3.49 -25.28
C MET A 568 3.56 3.03 -25.96
N LEU A 569 4.56 3.92 -26.05
CA LEU A 569 5.89 3.57 -26.54
C LEU A 569 6.57 2.54 -25.63
N ALA A 570 6.63 2.81 -24.32
CA ALA A 570 7.21 1.89 -23.35
C ALA A 570 6.49 0.52 -23.36
N THR A 571 5.16 0.52 -23.42
CA THR A 571 4.31 -0.68 -23.51
C THR A 571 4.62 -1.46 -24.78
N ARG A 572 4.77 -0.77 -25.92
CA ARG A 572 5.12 -1.42 -27.20
C ARG A 572 6.49 -2.07 -27.14
N GLU A 573 7.49 -1.36 -26.62
CA GLU A 573 8.85 -1.88 -26.47
C GLU A 573 8.89 -3.09 -25.51
N TRP A 574 8.22 -2.98 -24.36
CA TRP A 574 8.11 -4.05 -23.38
C TRP A 574 7.40 -5.28 -23.97
N ASN A 575 6.24 -5.09 -24.60
CA ASN A 575 5.48 -6.15 -25.23
C ASN A 575 6.21 -6.81 -26.40
N ASN A 576 7.00 -6.06 -27.18
CA ASN A 576 7.79 -6.63 -28.27
C ASN A 576 8.89 -7.57 -27.74
N ARG A 577 9.54 -7.21 -26.63
CA ARG A 577 10.55 -8.07 -25.98
C ARG A 577 9.93 -9.30 -25.33
N HIS A 578 8.67 -9.20 -24.90
CA HIS A 578 7.93 -10.28 -24.23
C HIS A 578 6.76 -10.81 -25.08
N ALA A 579 6.90 -10.82 -26.41
CA ALA A 579 5.79 -11.14 -27.32
C ALA A 579 5.16 -12.51 -27.04
N LEU A 580 5.97 -13.52 -26.72
CA LEU A 580 5.49 -14.87 -26.37
C LEU A 580 4.61 -14.87 -25.12
N LEU A 581 5.03 -14.16 -24.07
CA LEU A 581 4.29 -14.01 -22.82
C LEU A 581 2.97 -13.25 -23.05
N ARG A 582 3.03 -12.16 -23.81
CA ARG A 582 1.86 -11.37 -24.19
C ARG A 582 0.82 -12.24 -24.91
N ASP A 583 1.27 -12.99 -25.91
CA ASP A 583 0.37 -13.80 -26.74
C ASP A 583 -0.25 -14.93 -25.91
N ALA A 584 0.55 -15.64 -25.10
CA ALA A 584 0.03 -16.65 -24.18
C ALA A 584 -0.99 -16.08 -23.18
N ALA A 585 -0.72 -14.92 -22.57
CA ALA A 585 -1.65 -14.30 -21.63
C ALA A 585 -2.96 -13.84 -22.30
N ASN A 586 -2.88 -13.37 -23.55
CA ASN A 586 -4.06 -13.01 -24.34
C ASN A 586 -4.89 -14.24 -24.71
N ASP A 587 -4.25 -15.34 -25.11
CA ASP A 587 -4.93 -16.61 -25.43
C ASP A 587 -5.70 -17.13 -24.21
N VAL A 588 -5.07 -17.15 -23.03
CA VAL A 588 -5.76 -17.54 -21.78
C VAL A 588 -6.93 -16.61 -21.50
N SER A 589 -6.76 -15.29 -21.68
CA SER A 589 -7.84 -14.32 -21.47
C SER A 589 -9.01 -14.54 -22.43
N MET A 590 -8.75 -14.93 -23.68
CA MET A 590 -9.79 -15.27 -24.65
C MET A 590 -10.58 -16.51 -24.23
N VAL A 591 -9.91 -17.54 -23.70
CA VAL A 591 -10.58 -18.76 -23.24
C VAL A 591 -11.43 -18.48 -21.99
N ILE A 592 -10.92 -17.71 -21.04
CA ILE A 592 -11.70 -17.26 -19.86
C ILE A 592 -12.99 -16.57 -20.31
N ALA A 593 -12.88 -15.66 -21.30
CA ALA A 593 -14.02 -14.92 -21.82
C ALA A 593 -15.03 -15.78 -22.59
N SER A 594 -14.58 -16.82 -23.30
CA SER A 594 -15.48 -17.69 -24.07
C SER A 594 -16.17 -18.77 -23.25
N GLU A 595 -15.49 -19.28 -22.22
CA GLU A 595 -15.96 -20.43 -21.45
C GLU A 595 -16.68 -20.06 -20.15
N ASP A 596 -16.65 -18.80 -19.70
CA ASP A 596 -17.32 -18.30 -18.50
C ASP A 596 -16.97 -19.14 -17.25
N VAL A 597 -15.69 -19.06 -16.87
CA VAL A 597 -15.11 -19.84 -15.77
C VAL A 597 -15.03 -19.04 -14.47
N ASP A 598 -15.26 -19.72 -13.34
CA ASP A 598 -15.26 -19.14 -12.00
C ASP A 598 -13.85 -19.08 -11.38
N ALA A 599 -12.93 -19.95 -11.81
CA ALA A 599 -11.53 -19.98 -11.38
C ALA A 599 -10.59 -20.40 -12.50
N LEU A 600 -9.33 -19.99 -12.35
CA LEU A 600 -8.21 -20.42 -13.16
C LEU A 600 -7.23 -21.19 -12.28
N ILE A 601 -6.97 -22.45 -12.61
CA ILE A 601 -5.92 -23.25 -11.97
C ILE A 601 -4.77 -23.39 -12.97
N VAL A 602 -3.57 -23.01 -12.54
CA VAL A 602 -2.37 -23.06 -13.37
C VAL A 602 -1.33 -23.93 -12.68
N HIS A 603 -0.93 -25.02 -13.31
CA HIS A 603 0.23 -25.80 -12.90
C HIS A 603 1.50 -25.21 -13.53
N VAL A 604 2.49 -24.89 -12.70
CA VAL A 604 3.78 -24.36 -13.15
C VAL A 604 4.88 -24.69 -12.14
N ASP A 605 6.02 -25.20 -12.61
CA ASP A 605 7.16 -25.59 -11.78
C ASP A 605 8.49 -24.92 -12.17
N ASP A 606 8.42 -23.93 -13.05
CA ASP A 606 9.59 -23.22 -13.55
C ASP A 606 9.47 -21.69 -13.44
N LYS A 607 8.70 -21.06 -14.32
CA LYS A 607 8.71 -19.63 -14.59
C LYS A 607 7.30 -19.06 -14.39
N PRO A 608 7.10 -18.14 -13.42
CA PRO A 608 5.76 -17.73 -13.05
C PRO A 608 5.25 -16.47 -13.78
N GLU A 609 6.03 -15.91 -14.72
CA GLU A 609 5.73 -14.61 -15.35
C GLU A 609 4.40 -14.64 -16.12
N LEU A 610 4.04 -15.76 -16.76
CA LEU A 610 2.74 -15.89 -17.44
C LEU A 610 1.56 -15.63 -16.48
N ILE A 611 1.63 -16.16 -15.25
CA ILE A 611 0.60 -15.95 -14.23
C ILE A 611 0.53 -14.47 -13.84
N GLN A 612 1.68 -13.80 -13.72
CA GLN A 612 1.74 -12.36 -13.42
C GLN A 612 1.05 -11.54 -14.52
N TRP A 613 1.32 -11.87 -15.79
CA TRP A 613 0.69 -11.21 -16.94
C TRP A 613 -0.83 -11.42 -16.95
N ILE A 614 -1.31 -12.65 -16.70
CA ILE A 614 -2.74 -12.94 -16.61
C ILE A 614 -3.38 -12.14 -15.45
N ALA A 615 -2.72 -12.09 -14.28
CA ALA A 615 -3.21 -11.35 -13.13
C ALA A 615 -3.38 -9.84 -13.42
N THR A 616 -2.52 -9.25 -14.27
CA THR A 616 -2.61 -7.82 -14.62
C THR A 616 -3.86 -7.44 -15.42
N LYS A 617 -4.51 -8.42 -16.07
CA LYS A 617 -5.78 -8.27 -16.80
C LYS A 617 -7.02 -8.20 -15.89
N ARG A 618 -6.84 -8.45 -14.59
CA ARG A 618 -7.87 -8.30 -13.54
C ARG A 618 -9.22 -9.00 -13.86
N HIS A 619 -9.19 -10.26 -14.32
CA HIS A 619 -10.38 -11.10 -14.60
C HIS A 619 -11.33 -11.38 -13.41
N THR A 620 -11.14 -10.73 -12.25
CA THR A 620 -11.93 -10.88 -11.00
C THR A 620 -12.34 -12.30 -10.63
N LEU A 621 -11.44 -13.24 -10.88
CA LEU A 621 -11.54 -14.64 -10.48
C LEU A 621 -10.25 -15.04 -9.74
N PRO A 622 -10.30 -16.01 -8.82
CA PRO A 622 -9.11 -16.54 -8.17
C PRO A 622 -8.22 -17.31 -9.18
N ILE A 623 -6.94 -16.99 -9.16
CA ILE A 623 -5.91 -17.73 -9.91
C ILE A 623 -5.20 -18.68 -8.94
N VAL A 624 -5.54 -19.96 -8.95
CA VAL A 624 -4.87 -20.96 -8.11
C VAL A 624 -3.62 -21.44 -8.81
N MET A 625 -2.47 -21.25 -8.19
CA MET A 625 -1.19 -21.71 -8.74
C MET A 625 -0.81 -23.02 -8.08
N LEU A 626 -0.78 -24.11 -8.85
CA LEU A 626 -0.25 -25.40 -8.44
C LEU A 626 1.25 -25.45 -8.73
N THR A 627 2.05 -25.82 -7.73
CA THR A 627 3.49 -26.00 -7.90
C THR A 627 4.05 -26.95 -6.85
N SER A 628 5.04 -27.76 -7.22
CA SER A 628 5.87 -28.53 -6.30
C SER A 628 6.98 -27.67 -5.66
N ARG A 629 7.22 -26.45 -6.15
CA ARG A 629 8.30 -25.57 -5.72
C ARG A 629 7.85 -24.48 -4.75
N ILE A 630 8.27 -24.62 -3.50
CA ILE A 630 7.88 -23.70 -2.42
C ILE A 630 8.38 -22.27 -2.66
N GLU A 631 9.55 -22.10 -3.28
CA GLU A 631 10.11 -20.77 -3.54
C GLU A 631 9.27 -20.00 -4.57
N LEU A 632 8.77 -20.69 -5.60
CA LEU A 632 7.88 -20.10 -6.59
C LEU A 632 6.54 -19.72 -5.97
N ALA A 633 5.97 -20.62 -5.16
CA ALA A 633 4.74 -20.36 -4.42
C ALA A 633 4.84 -19.08 -3.57
N ARG A 634 5.93 -18.94 -2.80
CA ARG A 634 6.11 -17.76 -1.94
C ARG A 634 6.33 -16.47 -2.73
N ARG A 635 7.10 -16.50 -3.83
CA ARG A 635 7.30 -15.33 -4.72
C ARG A 635 6.01 -14.85 -5.37
N MET A 636 5.06 -15.75 -5.62
CA MET A 636 3.79 -15.40 -6.25
C MET A 636 2.73 -14.86 -5.30
N LEU A 637 2.96 -14.89 -3.98
CA LEU A 637 2.05 -14.32 -3.00
C LEU A 637 1.88 -12.80 -3.12
N LEU A 638 2.79 -12.10 -3.79
CA LEU A 638 2.68 -10.66 -4.02
C LEU A 638 1.82 -10.32 -5.25
N THR A 639 1.55 -11.29 -6.12
CA THR A 639 0.82 -11.08 -7.37
C THR A 639 -0.69 -11.13 -7.15
N TRP A 640 -1.42 -10.09 -7.53
CA TRP A 640 -2.88 -10.00 -7.34
C TRP A 640 -3.65 -11.24 -7.80
N SER A 641 -4.72 -11.58 -7.08
CA SER A 641 -5.55 -12.79 -7.23
C SER A 641 -4.83 -14.13 -6.95
N VAL A 642 -3.53 -14.27 -7.21
CA VAL A 642 -2.82 -15.56 -7.15
C VAL A 642 -2.88 -16.24 -5.77
N LYS A 643 -3.30 -17.51 -5.74
CA LYS A 643 -3.38 -18.38 -4.56
C LYS A 643 -2.50 -19.60 -4.78
N PRO A 644 -1.24 -19.56 -4.32
CA PRO A 644 -0.36 -20.72 -4.41
C PRO A 644 -0.88 -21.87 -3.57
N HIS A 645 -0.81 -23.07 -4.12
CA HIS A 645 -1.17 -24.32 -3.48
C HIS A 645 -0.11 -25.36 -3.84
N MET A 646 0.43 -26.06 -2.84
CA MET A 646 1.50 -27.02 -3.06
C MET A 646 0.96 -28.28 -3.70
N LEU A 647 1.53 -28.68 -4.83
CA LEU A 647 1.28 -29.97 -5.46
C LEU A 647 2.08 -31.05 -4.72
N PRO A 648 1.44 -32.09 -4.14
CA PRO A 648 2.17 -33.14 -3.43
C PRO A 648 2.97 -34.02 -4.40
N ASP A 649 4.17 -34.44 -3.96
CA ASP A 649 5.06 -35.26 -4.77
C ASP A 649 4.37 -36.51 -5.35
N GLY A 650 4.49 -36.71 -6.66
CA GLY A 650 3.93 -37.85 -7.37
C GLY A 650 2.42 -37.77 -7.65
N SER A 651 1.77 -36.64 -7.31
CA SER A 651 0.37 -36.39 -7.66
C SER A 651 0.25 -35.95 -9.13
N ASP A 652 -0.81 -36.39 -9.79
CA ASP A 652 -1.19 -35.86 -11.10
C ASP A 652 -1.82 -34.47 -10.93
N ALA A 653 -1.23 -33.45 -11.55
CA ALA A 653 -1.60 -32.06 -11.33
C ALA A 653 -3.04 -31.75 -11.78
N ALA A 654 -3.49 -32.35 -12.89
CA ALA A 654 -4.85 -32.17 -13.40
C ALA A 654 -5.90 -32.79 -12.47
N THR A 655 -5.68 -34.03 -12.03
CA THR A 655 -6.56 -34.71 -11.06
C THR A 655 -6.60 -33.94 -9.75
N TYR A 656 -5.44 -33.50 -9.24
CA TYR A 656 -5.36 -32.75 -8.00
C TYR A 656 -6.03 -31.38 -8.09
N ALA A 657 -5.97 -30.72 -9.26
CA ALA A 657 -6.70 -29.48 -9.52
C ALA A 657 -8.21 -29.64 -9.31
N GLU A 658 -8.80 -30.75 -9.78
CA GLU A 658 -10.22 -31.05 -9.57
C GLU A 658 -10.57 -31.21 -8.08
N GLU A 659 -9.69 -31.85 -7.31
CA GLU A 659 -9.89 -32.08 -5.88
C GLU A 659 -9.89 -30.79 -5.07
N ILE A 660 -8.98 -29.86 -5.39
CA ILE A 660 -8.83 -28.60 -4.61
C ILE A 660 -9.74 -27.47 -5.09
N ALA A 661 -10.23 -27.51 -6.34
CA ALA A 661 -11.05 -26.45 -6.91
C ALA A 661 -12.25 -26.02 -6.02
N PRO A 662 -12.98 -26.94 -5.36
CA PRO A 662 -14.10 -26.59 -4.47
C PRO A 662 -13.70 -25.73 -3.26
N LEU A 663 -12.42 -25.74 -2.85
CA LEU A 663 -11.92 -24.90 -1.75
C LEU A 663 -11.92 -23.41 -2.12
N TYR A 664 -11.92 -23.08 -3.42
CA TYR A 664 -11.78 -21.71 -3.92
C TYR A 664 -13.08 -21.14 -4.46
N VAL A 665 -13.87 -21.93 -5.20
CA VAL A 665 -15.06 -21.43 -5.93
C VAL A 665 -16.36 -22.18 -5.62
N GLY A 666 -16.35 -23.14 -4.69
CA GLY A 666 -17.52 -23.97 -4.38
C GLY A 666 -17.70 -25.16 -5.34
N LYS A 667 -18.68 -26.04 -5.04
CA LYS A 667 -18.88 -27.31 -5.76
C LYS A 667 -19.63 -27.18 -7.08
N ASP A 668 -20.33 -26.06 -7.30
CA ASP A 668 -21.22 -25.84 -8.44
C ASP A 668 -20.62 -24.85 -9.46
N SER A 669 -19.34 -25.03 -9.76
CA SER A 669 -18.52 -24.03 -10.47
C SER A 669 -17.75 -24.63 -11.65
N LYS A 670 -17.40 -23.80 -12.63
CA LYS A 670 -16.64 -24.17 -13.83
C LYS A 670 -15.22 -23.64 -13.70
N VAL A 671 -14.22 -24.50 -13.88
CA VAL A 671 -12.81 -24.15 -13.62
C VAL A 671 -11.95 -24.45 -14.84
N MET A 672 -11.08 -23.52 -15.21
CA MET A 672 -10.09 -23.75 -16.26
C MET A 672 -8.79 -24.25 -15.64
N TYR A 673 -8.34 -25.43 -16.03
CA TYR A 673 -7.01 -25.95 -15.73
C TYR A 673 -6.05 -25.66 -16.88
N ILE A 674 -4.86 -25.18 -16.57
CA ILE A 674 -3.79 -24.91 -17.53
C ILE A 674 -2.48 -25.55 -17.06
N GLU A 675 -1.86 -26.31 -17.96
CA GLU A 675 -0.50 -26.79 -17.81
C GLU A 675 0.46 -25.78 -18.46
N CYS A 676 1.41 -25.25 -17.68
CA CYS A 676 2.38 -24.28 -18.17
C CYS A 676 3.82 -24.77 -18.01
N GLU A 677 4.63 -24.54 -19.05
CA GLU A 677 6.07 -24.74 -19.03
C GLU A 677 6.73 -23.65 -19.86
N ASP A 678 7.83 -23.09 -19.38
CA ASP A 678 8.63 -22.04 -19.99
C ASP A 678 7.80 -20.82 -20.43
N ASN A 679 6.86 -20.41 -19.58
CA ASN A 679 5.91 -19.34 -19.84
C ASN A 679 4.99 -19.58 -21.07
N LYS A 680 4.77 -20.84 -21.44
CA LYS A 680 3.85 -21.25 -22.52
C LYS A 680 2.77 -22.15 -21.98
N VAL A 681 1.59 -22.04 -22.57
CA VAL A 681 0.48 -22.95 -22.33
C VAL A 681 0.71 -24.23 -23.14
N LEU A 682 0.89 -25.35 -22.45
CA LEU A 682 1.04 -26.67 -23.08
C LEU A 682 -0.33 -27.31 -23.36
N SER A 683 -1.23 -27.23 -22.39
CA SER A 683 -2.59 -27.72 -22.52
C SER A 683 -3.54 -26.90 -21.65
N SER A 684 -4.80 -26.86 -22.05
CA SER A 684 -5.87 -26.23 -21.29
C SER A 684 -7.12 -27.10 -21.33
N VAL A 685 -7.73 -27.34 -20.18
CA VAL A 685 -8.95 -28.13 -20.04
C VAL A 685 -9.93 -27.36 -19.17
N VAL A 686 -11.21 -27.43 -19.50
CA VAL A 686 -12.26 -26.84 -18.68
C VAL A 686 -13.02 -27.95 -17.96
N ILE A 687 -13.05 -27.85 -16.64
CA ILE A 687 -13.62 -28.82 -15.72
C ILE A 687 -14.94 -28.27 -15.18
N ASP A 688 -16.00 -29.05 -15.30
CA ASP A 688 -17.33 -28.73 -14.76
C ASP A 688 -17.57 -29.52 -13.47
N LEU A 689 -17.42 -28.85 -12.32
CA LEU A 689 -17.50 -29.50 -11.01
C LEU A 689 -18.90 -30.06 -10.71
N LYS A 690 -19.96 -29.60 -11.41
CA LYS A 690 -21.33 -30.11 -11.26
C LYS A 690 -21.49 -31.55 -11.75
N LYS A 691 -20.63 -32.00 -12.66
CA LYS A 691 -20.72 -33.33 -13.29
C LYS A 691 -19.88 -34.39 -12.57
N GLY A 692 -19.07 -34.00 -11.59
CA GLY A 692 -18.31 -34.91 -10.74
C GLY A 692 -19.12 -35.37 -9.53
N ASN A 693 -19.83 -36.48 -9.66
CA ASN A 693 -20.35 -37.28 -8.54
C ASN A 693 -20.33 -38.76 -8.93
#